data_AF-A0A7C5JCZ3-F1
#
_entry.id   AF-A0A7C5JCZ3-F1
#
_cell.length_a   1.000
_cell.length_b   1.000
_cell.length_c   1.000
_cell.angle_alpha   90.00
_cell.angle_beta   90.00
_cell.angle_gamma   90.00
#
_symmetry.space_group_name_H-M   'P 1'
#
loop_
_entity.id
_entity.type
_entity.pdbx_description
1 polymer ?
#
loop_
_entity_poly.entity_id
_entity_poly.type
_entity_poly.pdbx_seq_one_letter_code
_entity_poly.pdbx_strand_id
1 'polypeptide(L)'
;MSLSEEQLATCRKRLTCSFPQLDDVFADCMAEAAALLSPRGVDDYLDGASLVCMIGRGFEPVLVYLENMPQVAKQVGEGSLSLISRAVWKLSRTPNGKAIPPFLQAIAEASRRLGSLALLERYVELVFDMAERTTRSIHGFHSTIPSPGLPDLLEQIPFLLSQLSLEGVRNWVDYGIHNYADHPERQRDYFQLQSADSRAVLQRERRGVLFMDHERKLDLYLWAMWLERGEEKPYLVPYSEGFDELRKPQPYFDKLGIRVPDVYDDLNGIPGLDRYRALLAHVAGHRRWSGTVIADNFSPFQRVAIELFEDCRIDTLVMRRYPGLRRILLSLHPRPVEDACDPETESCIRHRLALFSRAVLDPDHGYGDPDVLEFAERFHALLAEGESSTREMASLAASFVARTRRQSDQLPNVHFTDTVVGYRDDNRSLWVFIEMGDEEELFDLNEKEVQEEDSPESGLPPRHYHEWDYHTQSFRPDWVSLYESLHPGNSPVLIDRLLEKNAALAKRLKQILDMLKPQQFVRVRYQEDGSELDLDVAIRSLIDFKTGHTPDPRINMSHTTAGRDIAVSLLIDLSQSVAEVPKGCQQTVLELSQEAVALLGWAIDKLGDEFAIAGFSSNTRHEVRYQHIKGFTEKWGDDVKSRLGAMEAGYSTRMGAAMRHAGHYLAARRAEKKLLLILTDGEPADIDVNDERLLIEDARKAVQELDREGIFTHCINLDRRADEYVGDIFGQQYTVIDNVERLPEKLPQLFMALTK
;
A
#
# COMPACT_ATOMS: atom_id res chain seq x y z
N MET A 1 -8.29 27.06 -28.32
CA MET A 1 -7.69 27.20 -29.67
C MET A 1 -7.73 25.83 -30.31
N SER A 2 -8.17 25.67 -31.55
CA SER A 2 -8.08 24.37 -32.23
C SER A 2 -6.62 24.15 -32.66
N LEU A 3 -6.01 23.04 -32.25
CA LEU A 3 -4.70 22.61 -32.72
C LEU A 3 -4.72 22.44 -34.25
N SER A 4 -3.60 22.71 -34.93
CA SER A 4 -3.49 22.43 -36.36
C SER A 4 -3.48 20.91 -36.61
N GLU A 5 -3.85 20.47 -37.82
CA GLU A 5 -3.79 19.03 -38.19
C GLU A 5 -2.38 18.45 -38.01
N GLU A 6 -1.33 19.24 -38.24
CA GLU A 6 0.07 18.83 -38.06
C GLU A 6 0.44 18.65 -36.57
N GLN A 7 -0.10 19.51 -35.70
CA GLN A 7 0.07 19.38 -34.25
C GLN A 7 -0.68 18.16 -33.71
N LEU A 8 -1.93 17.95 -34.15
CA LEU A 8 -2.73 16.78 -33.79
C LEU A 8 -2.03 15.48 -34.23
N ALA A 9 -1.48 15.43 -35.45
CA ALA A 9 -0.72 14.29 -35.94
C ALA A 9 0.54 14.01 -35.12
N THR A 10 1.20 15.06 -34.60
CA THR A 10 2.37 14.93 -33.73
C THR A 10 2.00 14.37 -32.37
N CYS A 11 0.96 14.91 -31.73
CA CYS A 11 0.43 14.39 -30.46
C CYS A 11 -0.05 12.94 -30.60
N ARG A 12 -0.71 12.60 -31.71
CA ARG A 12 -1.20 11.24 -31.97
C ARG A 12 -0.08 10.21 -32.10
N LYS A 13 1.07 10.59 -32.67
CA LYS A 13 2.26 9.75 -32.77
C LYS A 13 2.94 9.48 -31.43
N ARG A 14 2.80 10.41 -30.47
CA ARG A 14 3.37 10.25 -29.12
C ARG A 14 2.55 9.29 -28.27
N LEU A 15 1.22 9.27 -28.45
CA LEU A 15 0.35 8.31 -27.78
C LEU A 15 0.63 6.87 -28.28
N THR A 16 1.23 6.03 -27.43
CA THR A 16 1.53 4.62 -27.74
C THR A 16 0.28 3.73 -27.60
N CYS A 17 -0.81 4.11 -28.26
CA CYS A 17 -2.07 3.39 -28.23
C CYS A 17 -2.68 3.23 -29.63
N SER A 18 -2.98 2.00 -30.02
CA SER A 18 -3.38 1.63 -31.38
C SER A 18 -4.89 1.38 -31.56
N PHE A 19 -5.72 1.67 -30.54
CA PHE A 19 -7.17 1.50 -30.65
C PHE A 19 -7.78 2.48 -31.66
N PRO A 20 -8.44 2.00 -32.73
CA PRO A 20 -9.06 2.88 -33.74
C PRO A 20 -10.16 3.78 -33.19
N GLN A 21 -10.86 3.33 -32.14
CA GLN A 21 -11.94 4.10 -31.49
C GLN A 21 -11.44 5.40 -30.83
N LEU A 22 -10.13 5.51 -30.55
CA LEU A 22 -9.55 6.75 -30.02
C LEU A 22 -9.55 7.85 -31.08
N ASP A 23 -9.41 7.51 -32.35
CA ASP A 23 -9.26 8.50 -33.42
C ASP A 23 -10.52 9.38 -33.58
N ASP A 24 -11.69 8.84 -33.21
CA ASP A 24 -12.98 9.55 -33.26
C ASP A 24 -13.11 10.66 -32.20
N VAL A 25 -12.41 10.54 -31.06
CA VAL A 25 -12.51 11.44 -29.90
C VAL A 25 -11.23 12.22 -29.60
N PHE A 26 -10.09 11.78 -30.14
CA PHE A 26 -8.77 12.31 -29.82
C PHE A 26 -8.62 13.80 -30.11
N ALA A 27 -9.21 14.29 -31.20
CA ALA A 27 -9.15 15.70 -31.58
C ALA A 27 -9.81 16.60 -30.51
N ASP A 28 -10.96 16.18 -29.98
CA ASP A 28 -11.70 16.92 -28.97
C ASP A 28 -10.96 16.90 -27.62
N CYS A 29 -10.48 15.72 -27.18
CA CYS A 29 -9.70 15.61 -25.95
C CYS A 29 -8.41 16.44 -26.00
N MET A 30 -7.74 16.49 -27.16
CA MET A 30 -6.54 17.30 -27.33
C MET A 30 -6.83 18.81 -27.37
N ALA A 31 -7.97 19.21 -27.93
CA ALA A 31 -8.39 20.61 -27.92
C ALA A 31 -8.67 21.11 -26.50
N GLU A 32 -9.27 20.27 -25.65
CA GLU A 32 -9.46 20.54 -24.24
C GLU A 32 -8.13 20.54 -23.47
N ALA A 33 -7.29 19.52 -23.64
CA ALA A 33 -5.98 19.43 -23.00
C ALA A 33 -5.11 20.66 -23.31
N ALA A 34 -5.02 21.08 -24.58
CA ALA A 34 -4.26 22.26 -24.98
C ALA A 34 -4.85 23.59 -24.47
N ALA A 35 -6.14 23.61 -24.09
CA ALA A 35 -6.77 24.79 -23.51
C ALA A 35 -6.55 24.89 -21.98
N LEU A 36 -6.32 23.76 -21.30
CA LEU A 36 -6.26 23.70 -19.85
C LEU A 36 -4.86 23.45 -19.30
N LEU A 37 -3.98 22.83 -20.08
CA LEU A 37 -2.65 22.38 -19.65
C LEU A 37 -1.53 23.22 -20.26
N SER A 38 -0.40 23.27 -19.56
CA SER A 38 0.87 23.75 -20.07
C SER A 38 1.41 22.83 -21.18
N PRO A 39 2.37 23.29 -22.00
CA PRO A 39 3.00 22.42 -22.99
C PRO A 39 3.61 21.14 -22.39
N ARG A 40 4.20 21.25 -21.19
CA ARG A 40 4.71 20.10 -20.44
C ARG A 40 3.58 19.24 -19.88
N GLY A 41 2.49 19.85 -19.40
CA GLY A 41 1.31 19.12 -18.95
C GLY A 41 0.65 18.32 -20.07
N VAL A 42 0.62 18.82 -21.31
CA VAL A 42 0.14 18.06 -22.48
C VAL A 42 1.04 16.84 -22.75
N ASP A 43 2.34 16.99 -22.58
CA ASP A 43 3.29 15.90 -22.72
C ASP A 43 3.08 14.82 -21.63
N ASP A 44 3.01 15.23 -20.35
CA ASP A 44 2.75 14.33 -19.22
C ASP A 44 1.38 13.63 -19.33
N TYR A 45 0.38 14.32 -19.89
CA TYR A 45 -0.94 13.77 -20.18
C TYR A 45 -0.90 12.66 -21.23
N LEU A 46 -0.16 12.85 -22.33
CA LEU A 46 0.00 11.83 -23.37
C LEU A 46 0.85 10.65 -22.90
N ASP A 47 1.89 10.91 -22.11
CA ASP A 47 2.76 9.88 -21.55
C ASP A 47 1.98 9.04 -20.51
N GLY A 48 1.13 9.69 -19.69
CA GLY A 48 0.23 9.00 -18.77
C GLY A 48 -0.84 8.17 -19.48
N ALA A 49 -1.46 8.68 -20.55
CA ALA A 49 -2.41 7.92 -21.36
C ALA A 49 -1.76 6.71 -22.05
N SER A 50 -0.51 6.86 -22.49
CA SER A 50 0.33 5.78 -23.02
C SER A 50 0.57 4.70 -21.97
N LEU A 51 0.93 5.08 -20.74
CA LEU A 51 1.10 4.16 -19.62
C LEU A 51 -0.20 3.39 -19.30
N VAL A 52 -1.35 4.07 -19.32
CA VAL A 52 -2.67 3.44 -19.14
C VAL A 52 -2.98 2.49 -20.31
N CYS A 53 -2.55 2.76 -21.53
CA CYS A 53 -2.77 1.84 -22.65
C CYS A 53 -1.93 0.56 -22.54
N MET A 54 -0.69 0.67 -22.04
CA MET A 54 0.25 -0.46 -21.92
C MET A 54 -0.19 -1.52 -20.89
N ILE A 55 -1.17 -1.25 -20.03
CA ILE A 55 -1.72 -2.25 -19.09
C ILE A 55 -2.52 -3.36 -19.78
N GLY A 56 -2.89 -3.21 -21.06
CA GLY A 56 -3.59 -4.25 -21.83
C GLY A 56 -5.03 -4.54 -21.40
N ARG A 57 -5.74 -3.57 -20.79
CA ARG A 57 -7.10 -3.74 -20.23
C ARG A 57 -8.23 -3.20 -21.14
N GLY A 58 -7.98 -3.08 -22.44
CA GLY A 58 -8.94 -2.58 -23.41
C GLY A 58 -8.97 -1.06 -23.55
N PHE A 59 -9.91 -0.56 -24.35
CA PHE A 59 -10.02 0.85 -24.76
C PHE A 59 -10.56 1.77 -23.66
N GLU A 60 -11.49 1.28 -22.83
CA GLU A 60 -12.25 2.09 -21.88
C GLU A 60 -11.37 2.85 -20.86
N PRO A 61 -10.36 2.26 -20.19
CA PRO A 61 -9.52 3.02 -19.24
C PRO A 61 -8.76 4.18 -19.88
N VAL A 62 -8.31 4.01 -21.13
CA VAL A 62 -7.58 5.05 -21.88
C VAL A 62 -8.53 6.19 -22.22
N LEU A 63 -9.75 5.88 -22.67
CA LEU A 63 -10.78 6.89 -22.94
C LEU A 63 -11.10 7.71 -21.69
N VAL A 64 -11.43 7.03 -20.58
CA VAL A 64 -11.80 7.71 -19.31
C VAL A 64 -10.65 8.59 -18.80
N TYR A 65 -9.39 8.15 -18.98
CA TYR A 65 -8.23 8.98 -18.65
C TYR A 65 -8.14 10.22 -19.54
N LEU A 66 -8.28 10.07 -20.87
CA LEU A 66 -8.22 11.20 -21.80
C LEU A 66 -9.35 12.22 -21.57
N GLU A 67 -10.55 11.76 -21.24
CA GLU A 67 -11.70 12.64 -21.02
C GLU A 67 -11.60 13.43 -19.71
N ASN A 68 -11.13 12.82 -18.62
CA ASN A 68 -11.23 13.44 -17.29
C ASN A 68 -9.97 14.20 -16.86
N MET A 69 -8.79 13.74 -17.26
CA MET A 69 -7.54 14.20 -16.68
C MET A 69 -7.17 15.66 -16.96
N PRO A 70 -7.49 16.28 -18.12
CA PRO A 70 -7.25 17.71 -18.32
C PRO A 70 -7.94 18.59 -17.27
N GLN A 71 -9.18 18.25 -16.93
CA GLN A 71 -9.97 18.98 -15.95
C GLN A 71 -9.47 18.72 -14.52
N VAL A 72 -9.11 17.47 -14.20
CA VAL A 72 -8.48 17.10 -12.91
C VAL A 72 -7.19 17.89 -12.70
N ALA A 73 -6.30 17.90 -13.70
CA ALA A 73 -5.03 18.60 -13.65
C ALA A 73 -5.18 20.12 -13.51
N LYS A 74 -6.18 20.71 -14.18
CA LYS A 74 -6.51 22.12 -13.98
C LYS A 74 -6.96 22.43 -12.56
N GLN A 75 -7.70 21.51 -11.94
CA GLN A 75 -8.30 21.74 -10.63
C GLN A 75 -7.31 21.56 -9.48
N VAL A 76 -6.55 20.46 -9.48
CA VAL A 76 -5.64 20.12 -8.37
C VAL A 76 -4.16 20.28 -8.71
N GLY A 77 -3.80 20.48 -9.98
CA GLY A 77 -2.43 20.65 -10.47
C GLY A 77 -1.98 19.56 -11.43
N GLU A 78 -1.06 19.90 -12.34
CA GLU A 78 -0.56 19.01 -13.41
C GLU A 78 0.15 17.75 -12.88
N GLY A 79 0.66 17.78 -11.64
CA GLY A 79 1.23 16.59 -10.98
C GLY A 79 0.26 15.41 -10.85
N SER A 80 -1.05 15.68 -10.88
CA SER A 80 -2.09 14.64 -10.85
C SER A 80 -2.05 13.70 -12.08
N LEU A 81 -1.53 14.15 -13.22
CA LEU A 81 -1.40 13.33 -14.44
C LEU A 81 -0.50 12.11 -14.19
N SER A 82 0.71 12.38 -13.66
CA SER A 82 1.67 11.33 -13.31
C SER A 82 1.18 10.48 -12.14
N LEU A 83 0.62 11.10 -11.10
CA LEU A 83 0.07 10.40 -9.94
C LEU A 83 -0.97 9.33 -10.34
N ILE A 84 -1.97 9.72 -11.14
CA ILE A 84 -3.07 8.83 -11.50
C ILE A 84 -2.62 7.75 -12.49
N SER A 85 -1.80 8.10 -13.48
CA SER A 85 -1.27 7.09 -14.43
C SER A 85 -0.37 6.06 -13.74
N ARG A 86 0.50 6.48 -12.81
CA ARG A 86 1.30 5.57 -11.96
C ARG A 86 0.42 4.75 -11.02
N ALA A 87 -0.64 5.31 -10.45
CA ALA A 87 -1.58 4.57 -9.62
C ALA A 87 -2.30 3.47 -10.43
N VAL A 88 -2.78 3.78 -11.64
CA VAL A 88 -3.36 2.77 -12.54
C VAL A 88 -2.34 1.69 -12.88
N TRP A 89 -1.10 2.07 -13.18
CA TRP A 89 -0.02 1.14 -13.44
C TRP A 89 0.22 0.18 -12.26
N LYS A 90 0.37 0.73 -11.05
CA LYS A 90 0.59 -0.04 -9.82
C LYS A 90 -0.59 -0.96 -9.54
N LEU A 91 -1.83 -0.47 -9.65
CA LEU A 91 -3.04 -1.27 -9.43
C LEU A 91 -3.16 -2.42 -10.43
N SER A 92 -2.74 -2.21 -11.69
CA SER A 92 -2.75 -3.24 -12.74
C SER A 92 -1.85 -4.45 -12.44
N ARG A 93 -0.81 -4.25 -11.62
CA ARG A 93 0.15 -5.26 -11.15
C ARG A 93 -0.31 -5.97 -9.87
N THR A 94 -1.51 -5.69 -9.40
CA THR A 94 -2.14 -6.39 -8.27
C THR A 94 -3.31 -7.26 -8.76
N PRO A 95 -3.84 -8.18 -7.94
CA PRO A 95 -5.08 -8.88 -8.26
C PRO A 95 -6.29 -7.95 -8.50
N ASN A 96 -6.21 -6.69 -8.08
CA ASN A 96 -7.30 -5.71 -8.11
C ASN A 96 -7.52 -5.02 -9.46
N GLY A 97 -7.05 -5.56 -10.58
CA GLY A 97 -7.17 -4.91 -11.89
C GLY A 97 -8.62 -4.59 -12.33
N LYS A 98 -9.64 -5.26 -11.77
CA LYS A 98 -11.06 -4.92 -11.99
C LYS A 98 -11.50 -3.61 -11.34
N ALA A 99 -10.71 -3.07 -10.40
CA ALA A 99 -10.97 -1.80 -9.74
C ALA A 99 -10.47 -0.58 -10.56
N ILE A 100 -9.73 -0.79 -11.66
CA ILE A 100 -9.19 0.31 -12.47
C ILE A 100 -10.29 1.19 -13.10
N PRO A 101 -11.33 0.65 -13.78
CA PRO A 101 -12.41 1.48 -14.30
C PRO A 101 -13.14 2.31 -13.23
N PRO A 102 -13.63 1.73 -12.11
CA PRO A 102 -14.30 2.54 -11.09
C PRO A 102 -13.35 3.51 -10.39
N PHE A 103 -12.04 3.19 -10.29
CA PHE A 103 -11.03 4.13 -9.80
C PHE A 103 -10.96 5.36 -10.70
N LEU A 104 -10.74 5.18 -12.01
CA LEU A 104 -10.65 6.27 -12.98
C LEU A 104 -11.95 7.10 -13.06
N GLN A 105 -13.11 6.44 -13.00
CA GLN A 105 -14.41 7.11 -12.97
C GLN A 105 -14.59 7.97 -11.70
N ALA A 106 -14.07 7.52 -10.56
CA ALA A 106 -14.14 8.26 -9.30
C ALA A 106 -13.17 9.46 -9.23
N ILE A 107 -12.05 9.46 -9.96
CA ILE A 107 -11.01 10.51 -9.87
C ILE A 107 -11.54 11.90 -10.18
N ALA A 108 -12.42 12.07 -11.16
CA ALA A 108 -12.94 13.38 -11.53
C ALA A 108 -13.72 14.02 -10.37
N GLU A 109 -14.61 13.27 -9.72
CA GLU A 109 -15.36 13.77 -8.58
C GLU A 109 -14.51 13.83 -7.31
N ALA A 110 -13.59 12.88 -7.11
CA ALA A 110 -12.65 12.91 -5.98
C ALA A 110 -11.76 14.15 -6.04
N SER A 111 -11.15 14.46 -7.18
CA SER A 111 -10.34 15.68 -7.34
C SER A 111 -11.18 16.94 -7.10
N ARG A 112 -12.45 16.93 -7.54
CA ARG A 112 -13.37 18.04 -7.28
C ARG A 112 -13.72 18.23 -5.81
N ARG A 113 -13.88 17.15 -5.05
CA ARG A 113 -14.25 17.17 -3.63
C ARG A 113 -13.06 17.29 -2.69
N LEU A 114 -11.87 16.93 -3.13
CA LEU A 114 -10.65 17.03 -2.35
C LEU A 114 -9.97 18.37 -2.58
N GLY A 115 -10.03 18.94 -3.78
CA GLY A 115 -9.61 20.33 -4.03
C GLY A 115 -8.10 20.62 -3.93
N SER A 116 -7.26 19.63 -3.62
CA SER A 116 -5.80 19.78 -3.61
C SER A 116 -5.08 18.50 -4.05
N LEU A 117 -3.88 18.64 -4.62
CA LEU A 117 -3.05 17.49 -5.02
C LEU A 117 -2.70 16.60 -3.83
N ALA A 118 -2.31 17.20 -2.71
CA ALA A 118 -1.94 16.47 -1.50
C ALA A 118 -3.10 15.61 -0.96
N LEU A 119 -4.34 16.12 -0.95
CA LEU A 119 -5.49 15.31 -0.55
C LEU A 119 -5.82 14.21 -1.57
N LEU A 120 -5.61 14.47 -2.87
CA LEU A 120 -5.74 13.44 -3.90
C LEU A 120 -4.70 12.33 -3.73
N GLU A 121 -3.46 12.66 -3.38
CA GLU A 121 -2.40 11.71 -3.04
C GLU A 121 -2.81 10.86 -1.83
N ARG A 122 -3.25 11.49 -0.73
CA ARG A 122 -3.76 10.78 0.47
C ARG A 122 -4.96 9.88 0.14
N TYR A 123 -5.83 10.29 -0.77
CA TYR A 123 -6.93 9.45 -1.25
C TYR A 123 -6.42 8.23 -2.03
N VAL A 124 -5.44 8.42 -2.94
CA VAL A 124 -4.82 7.32 -3.66
C VAL A 124 -4.13 6.36 -2.68
N GLU A 125 -3.42 6.88 -1.68
CA GLU A 125 -2.83 6.09 -0.58
C GLU A 125 -3.90 5.28 0.16
N LEU A 126 -5.03 5.89 0.54
CA LEU A 126 -6.15 5.20 1.19
C LEU A 126 -6.71 4.06 0.33
N VAL A 127 -6.85 4.27 -0.97
CA VAL A 127 -7.29 3.24 -1.92
C VAL A 127 -6.30 2.07 -1.94
N PHE A 128 -4.99 2.36 -1.93
CA PHE A 128 -3.95 1.32 -1.88
C PHE A 128 -3.89 0.61 -0.53
N ASP A 129 -4.02 1.32 0.59
CA ASP A 129 -4.07 0.72 1.94
C ASP A 129 -5.27 -0.23 2.07
N MET A 130 -6.45 0.19 1.62
CA MET A 130 -7.61 -0.69 1.56
C MET A 130 -7.31 -1.91 0.68
N ALA A 131 -6.77 -1.69 -0.52
CA ALA A 131 -6.45 -2.77 -1.43
C ALA A 131 -5.49 -3.76 -0.76
N GLU A 132 -4.41 -3.31 -0.14
CA GLU A 132 -3.41 -4.14 0.53
C GLU A 132 -4.00 -4.93 1.70
N ARG A 133 -4.76 -4.28 2.58
CA ARG A 133 -5.32 -4.91 3.79
C ARG A 133 -6.48 -5.87 3.54
N THR A 134 -7.15 -5.74 2.39
CA THR A 134 -8.31 -6.60 2.04
C THR A 134 -8.01 -7.59 0.91
N THR A 135 -6.88 -7.43 0.22
CA THR A 135 -6.36 -8.44 -0.71
C THR A 135 -5.82 -9.61 0.08
N ARG A 136 -6.21 -10.82 -0.28
CA ARG A 136 -5.83 -12.03 0.46
C ARG A 136 -4.77 -12.81 -0.29
N SER A 137 -3.86 -13.41 0.47
CA SER A 137 -2.87 -14.34 -0.05
C SER A 137 -3.32 -15.76 0.24
N ILE A 138 -3.35 -16.62 -0.78
CA ILE A 138 -3.60 -18.05 -0.56
C ILE A 138 -2.38 -18.71 0.10
N HIS A 139 -1.18 -18.09 0.01
CA HIS A 139 0.06 -18.65 0.54
C HIS A 139 0.68 -17.95 1.75
N GLY A 140 0.11 -16.83 2.19
CA GLY A 140 0.66 -16.00 3.26
C GLY A 140 1.85 -15.12 2.82
N PHE A 141 2.15 -15.06 1.52
CA PHE A 141 3.26 -14.27 0.97
C PHE A 141 2.85 -13.45 -0.26
N HIS A 142 2.10 -14.02 -1.21
CA HIS A 142 1.68 -13.33 -2.44
C HIS A 142 0.18 -13.03 -2.46
N SER A 143 -0.18 -11.77 -2.60
CA SER A 143 -1.53 -11.28 -2.88
C SER A 143 -2.10 -11.95 -4.14
N THR A 144 -3.13 -12.77 -3.96
CA THR A 144 -3.66 -13.66 -5.01
C THR A 144 -5.18 -13.52 -5.19
N ILE A 145 -5.89 -13.10 -4.14
CA ILE A 145 -7.33 -12.86 -4.16
C ILE A 145 -7.56 -11.34 -4.11
N PRO A 146 -8.24 -10.74 -5.10
CA PRO A 146 -8.54 -9.31 -5.07
C PRO A 146 -9.37 -8.95 -3.85
N SER A 147 -9.22 -7.70 -3.42
CA SER A 147 -10.10 -7.08 -2.46
C SER A 147 -11.55 -7.26 -2.90
N PRO A 148 -12.40 -7.89 -2.08
CA PRO A 148 -13.80 -8.10 -2.46
C PRO A 148 -14.59 -6.79 -2.40
N GLY A 149 -14.23 -5.84 -1.52
CA GLY A 149 -14.94 -4.58 -1.33
C GLY A 149 -14.38 -3.37 -2.08
N LEU A 150 -13.18 -3.44 -2.67
CA LEU A 150 -12.54 -2.27 -3.29
C LEU A 150 -13.33 -1.68 -4.48
N PRO A 151 -13.85 -2.47 -5.44
CA PRO A 151 -14.68 -1.91 -6.51
C PRO A 151 -15.95 -1.25 -5.96
N ASP A 152 -16.59 -1.90 -4.99
CA ASP A 152 -17.81 -1.40 -4.33
C ASP A 152 -17.54 -0.08 -3.58
N LEU A 153 -16.37 0.07 -2.93
CA LEU A 153 -15.95 1.35 -2.35
C LEU A 153 -15.84 2.43 -3.42
N LEU A 154 -15.09 2.17 -4.49
CA LEU A 154 -14.77 3.16 -5.52
C LEU A 154 -16.04 3.71 -6.19
N GLU A 155 -17.06 2.89 -6.38
CA GLU A 155 -18.38 3.31 -6.86
C GLU A 155 -19.09 4.27 -5.88
N GLN A 156 -18.87 4.11 -4.57
CA GLN A 156 -19.45 4.99 -3.54
C GLN A 156 -18.63 6.24 -3.23
N ILE A 157 -17.37 6.34 -3.68
CA ILE A 157 -16.49 7.49 -3.38
C ILE A 157 -17.12 8.85 -3.71
N PRO A 158 -17.75 9.06 -4.89
CA PRO A 158 -18.47 10.29 -5.20
C PRO A 158 -19.49 10.69 -4.12
N PHE A 159 -20.23 9.72 -3.60
CA PHE A 159 -21.21 9.95 -2.54
C PHE A 159 -20.52 10.17 -1.20
N LEU A 160 -19.56 9.34 -0.81
CA LEU A 160 -18.87 9.44 0.48
C LEU A 160 -18.16 10.80 0.63
N LEU A 161 -17.41 11.24 -0.37
CA LEU A 161 -16.73 12.55 -0.35
C LEU A 161 -17.69 13.75 -0.44
N SER A 162 -18.97 13.52 -0.77
CA SER A 162 -20.00 14.56 -0.67
C SER A 162 -20.58 14.70 0.74
N GLN A 163 -20.33 13.73 1.61
CA GLN A 163 -20.90 13.68 2.97
C GLN A 163 -19.83 13.75 4.05
N LEU A 164 -18.61 13.29 3.77
CA LEU A 164 -17.53 13.10 4.72
C LEU A 164 -16.28 13.86 4.29
N SER A 165 -15.45 14.25 5.27
CA SER A 165 -14.05 14.64 5.03
C SER A 165 -13.23 13.43 4.59
N LEU A 166 -12.01 13.66 4.09
CA LEU A 166 -11.15 12.53 3.69
C LEU A 166 -10.81 11.64 4.90
N GLU A 167 -10.62 12.24 6.08
CA GLU A 167 -10.48 11.51 7.35
C GLU A 167 -11.73 10.69 7.68
N GLY A 168 -12.93 11.26 7.52
CA GLY A 168 -14.18 10.55 7.74
C GLY A 168 -14.33 9.34 6.81
N VAL A 169 -13.90 9.47 5.54
CA VAL A 169 -13.85 8.33 4.60
C VAL A 169 -12.85 7.29 5.08
N ARG A 170 -11.64 7.68 5.51
CA ARG A 170 -10.66 6.74 6.09
C ARG A 170 -11.25 5.98 7.27
N ASN A 171 -11.82 6.68 8.25
CA ASN A 171 -12.40 6.06 9.45
C ASN A 171 -13.54 5.09 9.09
N TRP A 172 -14.37 5.44 8.11
CA TRP A 172 -15.44 4.60 7.62
C TRP A 172 -14.89 3.36 6.87
N VAL A 173 -13.85 3.51 6.06
CA VAL A 173 -13.15 2.39 5.39
C VAL A 173 -12.51 1.47 6.41
N ASP A 174 -11.78 2.03 7.38
CA ASP A 174 -11.14 1.30 8.47
C ASP A 174 -12.13 0.46 9.25
N TYR A 175 -13.29 1.02 9.60
CA TYR A 175 -14.33 0.26 10.29
C TYR A 175 -14.80 -0.94 9.44
N GLY A 176 -14.99 -0.74 8.13
CA GLY A 176 -15.38 -1.80 7.20
C GLY A 176 -14.32 -2.90 7.05
N ILE A 177 -13.05 -2.53 7.03
CA ILE A 177 -11.93 -3.48 6.98
C ILE A 177 -11.87 -4.29 8.29
N HIS A 178 -11.82 -3.63 9.44
CA HIS A 178 -11.62 -4.29 10.73
C HIS A 178 -12.78 -5.21 11.12
N ASN A 179 -14.04 -4.81 10.88
CA ASN A 179 -15.20 -5.58 11.35
C ASN A 179 -15.63 -6.70 10.38
N TYR A 180 -15.18 -6.67 9.12
CA TYR A 180 -15.58 -7.65 8.10
C TYR A 180 -14.42 -8.32 7.36
N ALA A 181 -13.19 -8.27 7.90
CA ALA A 181 -11.99 -8.86 7.30
C ALA A 181 -12.17 -10.33 6.87
N ASP A 182 -12.86 -11.12 7.70
CA ASP A 182 -13.09 -12.56 7.46
C ASP A 182 -14.36 -12.88 6.66
N HIS A 183 -15.17 -11.87 6.32
CA HIS A 183 -16.51 -12.05 5.72
C HIS A 183 -16.68 -11.24 4.42
N PRO A 184 -16.23 -11.76 3.27
CA PRO A 184 -16.20 -11.03 1.99
C PRO A 184 -17.54 -10.47 1.54
N GLU A 185 -18.63 -11.23 1.67
CA GLU A 185 -19.97 -10.76 1.28
C GLU A 185 -20.44 -9.62 2.17
N ARG A 186 -20.25 -9.72 3.49
CA ARG A 186 -20.61 -8.65 4.43
C ARG A 186 -19.75 -7.41 4.23
N GLN A 187 -18.49 -7.59 3.86
CA GLN A 187 -17.59 -6.49 3.49
C GLN A 187 -18.15 -5.75 2.27
N ARG A 188 -18.62 -6.47 1.24
CA ARG A 188 -19.29 -5.86 0.08
C ARG A 188 -20.57 -5.14 0.46
N ASP A 189 -21.44 -5.75 1.26
CA ASP A 189 -22.67 -5.12 1.75
C ASP A 189 -22.39 -3.83 2.52
N TYR A 190 -21.29 -3.80 3.28
CA TYR A 190 -20.83 -2.60 3.98
C TYR A 190 -20.40 -1.52 2.99
N PHE A 191 -19.52 -1.86 2.04
CA PHE A 191 -19.00 -0.89 1.06
C PHE A 191 -20.05 -0.42 0.05
N GLN A 192 -21.12 -1.18 -0.17
CA GLN A 192 -22.29 -0.79 -0.97
C GLN A 192 -23.34 0.03 -0.18
N LEU A 193 -23.07 0.41 1.07
CA LEU A 193 -24.03 1.10 1.96
C LEU A 193 -25.35 0.33 2.18
N GLN A 194 -25.32 -1.00 2.03
CA GLN A 194 -26.48 -1.86 2.25
C GLN A 194 -26.63 -2.28 3.71
N SER A 195 -25.51 -2.45 4.42
CA SER A 195 -25.55 -2.81 5.84
C SER A 195 -26.00 -1.64 6.73
N ALA A 196 -26.73 -1.96 7.81
CA ALA A 196 -27.15 -0.97 8.79
C ALA A 196 -25.95 -0.32 9.49
N ASP A 197 -24.91 -1.10 9.76
CA ASP A 197 -23.67 -0.64 10.38
C ASP A 197 -22.95 0.38 9.49
N SER A 198 -22.88 0.13 8.18
CA SER A 198 -22.28 1.06 7.21
C SER A 198 -22.95 2.43 7.22
N ARG A 199 -24.28 2.46 7.25
CA ARG A 199 -25.05 3.71 7.36
C ARG A 199 -24.88 4.37 8.71
N ALA A 200 -24.80 3.61 9.79
CA ALA A 200 -24.60 4.13 11.14
C ALA A 200 -23.23 4.78 11.30
N VAL A 201 -22.16 4.13 10.80
CA VAL A 201 -20.80 4.69 10.80
C VAL A 201 -20.75 5.92 9.91
N LEU A 202 -21.35 5.89 8.71
CA LEU A 202 -21.44 7.06 7.83
C LEU A 202 -22.08 8.26 8.55
N GLN A 203 -23.20 8.05 9.25
CA GLN A 203 -23.85 9.13 10.03
C GLN A 203 -22.99 9.60 11.20
N ARG A 204 -22.20 8.71 11.81
CA ARG A 204 -21.31 9.06 12.91
C ARG A 204 -20.13 9.91 12.45
N GLU A 205 -19.54 9.58 11.30
CA GLU A 205 -18.41 10.29 10.70
C GLU A 205 -18.83 11.57 9.98
N ARG A 206 -20.13 11.75 9.69
CA ARG A 206 -20.70 12.96 9.12
C ARG A 206 -20.75 14.09 10.15
N ARG A 207 -19.59 14.60 10.49
CA ARG A 207 -19.40 15.71 11.42
C ARG A 207 -18.76 16.90 10.72
N GLY A 208 -19.05 18.07 11.26
CA GLY A 208 -18.50 19.33 10.78
C GLY A 208 -19.07 19.85 9.47
N VAL A 209 -18.52 20.98 9.07
CA VAL A 209 -18.84 21.72 7.85
C VAL A 209 -17.70 21.48 6.87
N LEU A 210 -18.00 20.84 5.74
CA LEU A 210 -17.01 20.60 4.69
C LEU A 210 -16.64 21.89 3.97
N PHE A 211 -15.34 22.11 3.77
CA PHE A 211 -14.83 23.27 3.07
C PHE A 211 -15.40 23.39 1.66
N MET A 212 -15.39 22.30 0.89
CA MET A 212 -15.78 22.32 -0.53
C MET A 212 -17.23 22.71 -0.78
N ASP A 213 -18.14 22.45 0.16
CA ASP A 213 -19.54 22.88 0.03
C ASP A 213 -19.72 24.40 0.22
N HIS A 214 -18.71 25.06 0.80
CA HIS A 214 -18.72 26.46 1.19
C HIS A 214 -17.61 27.30 0.54
N GLU A 215 -16.71 26.70 -0.24
CA GLU A 215 -15.59 27.36 -0.94
C GLU A 215 -16.03 28.66 -1.60
N ARG A 216 -17.05 28.60 -2.48
CA ARG A 216 -17.56 29.78 -3.19
C ARG A 216 -18.02 30.91 -2.25
N LYS A 217 -18.62 30.58 -1.10
CA LYS A 217 -19.06 31.58 -0.11
C LYS A 217 -17.87 32.17 0.65
N LEU A 218 -16.88 31.35 0.98
CA LEU A 218 -15.65 31.77 1.66
C LEU A 218 -14.77 32.63 0.74
N ASP A 219 -14.72 32.29 -0.54
CA ASP A 219 -14.09 33.07 -1.59
C ASP A 219 -14.70 34.47 -1.71
N LEU A 220 -16.03 34.54 -1.81
CA LEU A 220 -16.74 35.81 -1.85
C LEU A 220 -16.55 36.62 -0.56
N TYR A 221 -16.46 35.94 0.59
CA TYR A 221 -16.16 36.58 1.87
C TYR A 221 -14.77 37.23 1.86
N LEU A 222 -13.72 36.52 1.46
CA LEU A 222 -12.37 37.09 1.31
C LEU A 222 -12.38 38.25 0.33
N TRP A 223 -12.99 38.06 -0.85
CA TRP A 223 -12.98 39.05 -1.92
C TRP A 223 -13.72 40.33 -1.53
N ALA A 224 -14.88 40.22 -0.89
CA ALA A 224 -15.69 41.38 -0.54
C ALA A 224 -15.22 42.10 0.72
N MET A 225 -14.67 41.37 1.70
CA MET A 225 -14.40 41.93 3.03
C MET A 225 -12.92 42.25 3.27
N TRP A 226 -12.00 41.59 2.57
CA TRP A 226 -10.58 41.62 2.91
C TRP A 226 -9.66 42.07 1.78
N LEU A 227 -9.96 41.72 0.53
CA LEU A 227 -9.13 42.10 -0.61
C LEU A 227 -9.19 43.60 -0.92
N GLU A 228 -8.03 44.19 -1.19
CA GLU A 228 -7.94 45.56 -1.69
C GLU A 228 -7.96 45.63 -3.22
N ARG A 229 -8.23 46.83 -3.74
CA ARG A 229 -8.36 47.05 -5.17
C ARG A 229 -7.00 46.89 -5.86
N GLY A 230 -6.87 45.84 -6.69
CA GLY A 230 -5.64 45.54 -7.42
C GLY A 230 -4.83 44.38 -6.84
N GLU A 231 -5.25 43.82 -5.71
CA GLU A 231 -4.66 42.58 -5.19
C GLU A 231 -5.24 41.35 -5.89
N GLU A 232 -4.38 40.36 -6.13
CA GLU A 232 -4.81 39.04 -6.59
C GLU A 232 -5.40 38.24 -5.43
N LYS A 233 -6.55 37.62 -5.70
CA LYS A 233 -7.23 36.75 -4.75
C LYS A 233 -6.36 35.50 -4.53
N PRO A 234 -6.00 35.16 -3.28
CA PRO A 234 -5.37 33.87 -3.01
C PRO A 234 -6.31 32.72 -3.34
N TYR A 235 -5.72 31.62 -3.80
CA TYR A 235 -6.41 30.33 -3.85
C TYR A 235 -6.55 29.78 -2.44
N LEU A 236 -7.69 29.15 -2.17
CA LEU A 236 -7.90 28.39 -0.95
C LEU A 236 -7.58 26.93 -1.27
N VAL A 237 -6.67 26.33 -0.52
CA VAL A 237 -6.23 24.97 -0.77
C VAL A 237 -6.46 24.11 0.48
N PRO A 238 -7.37 23.13 0.41
CA PRO A 238 -7.69 22.30 1.56
C PRO A 238 -6.57 21.30 1.93
N TYR A 239 -6.45 21.00 3.22
CA TYR A 239 -5.65 19.92 3.79
C TYR A 239 -6.46 19.19 4.88
N SER A 240 -6.07 17.97 5.24
CA SER A 240 -6.77 17.17 6.26
C SER A 240 -5.95 17.07 7.54
N GLU A 241 -6.59 17.26 8.70
CA GLU A 241 -5.95 17.10 10.01
C GLU A 241 -5.78 15.63 10.41
N GLY A 242 -6.42 14.69 9.70
CA GLY A 242 -6.51 13.29 10.11
C GLY A 242 -5.29 12.43 9.82
N PHE A 243 -4.42 12.84 8.90
CA PHE A 243 -3.35 11.99 8.35
C PHE A 243 -1.98 12.15 9.02
N ASP A 244 -1.76 13.23 9.76
CA ASP A 244 -0.46 13.52 10.38
C ASP A 244 -0.51 13.27 11.91
N GLU A 245 -0.01 12.10 12.34
CA GLU A 245 -0.08 11.66 13.75
C GLU A 245 0.93 12.38 14.67
N LEU A 246 2.09 12.80 14.13
CA LEU A 246 3.18 13.41 14.91
C LEU A 246 3.01 14.92 15.11
N ARG A 247 2.49 15.63 14.10
CA ARG A 247 2.25 17.08 14.14
C ARG A 247 1.05 17.40 13.28
N LYS A 248 -0.05 17.83 13.91
CA LYS A 248 -1.24 18.27 13.16
C LYS A 248 -0.89 19.48 12.29
N PRO A 249 -1.26 19.47 11.01
CA PRO A 249 -1.08 20.62 10.15
C PRO A 249 -1.88 21.81 10.70
N GLN A 250 -1.28 22.98 10.64
CA GLN A 250 -1.91 24.25 11.00
C GLN A 250 -2.27 25.02 9.73
N PRO A 251 -3.25 25.94 9.78
CA PRO A 251 -3.46 26.87 8.70
C PRO A 251 -2.17 27.61 8.39
N TYR A 252 -1.92 27.90 7.12
CA TYR A 252 -0.80 28.74 6.72
C TYR A 252 -1.08 29.39 5.38
N PHE A 253 -0.29 30.39 5.03
CA PHE A 253 -0.35 30.97 3.70
C PHE A 253 1.04 31.11 3.11
N ASP A 254 1.13 30.84 1.81
CA ASP A 254 2.36 30.90 1.03
C ASP A 254 2.06 31.55 -0.34
N LYS A 255 3.00 31.44 -1.27
CA LYS A 255 2.84 31.96 -2.64
C LYS A 255 1.82 31.18 -3.47
N LEU A 256 1.49 29.95 -3.07
CA LEU A 256 0.58 29.04 -3.77
C LEU A 256 -0.86 29.18 -3.27
N GLY A 257 -1.08 29.68 -2.06
CA GLY A 257 -2.42 29.97 -1.55
C GLY A 257 -2.51 29.99 -0.03
N ILE A 258 -3.75 30.05 0.46
CA ILE A 258 -4.07 29.88 1.89
C ILE A 258 -4.48 28.42 2.10
N ARG A 259 -3.77 27.74 2.99
CA ARG A 259 -4.08 26.37 3.41
C ARG A 259 -5.14 26.37 4.50
N VAL A 260 -6.22 25.65 4.25
CA VAL A 260 -7.39 25.58 5.14
C VAL A 260 -7.74 24.12 5.45
N PRO A 261 -8.26 23.80 6.66
CA PRO A 261 -8.76 22.45 6.92
C PRO A 261 -9.90 22.05 5.98
N ASP A 262 -9.96 20.79 5.58
CA ASP A 262 -11.00 20.22 4.72
C ASP A 262 -12.37 20.14 5.43
N VAL A 263 -12.36 20.10 6.76
CA VAL A 263 -13.55 20.13 7.61
C VAL A 263 -13.34 20.92 8.89
N TYR A 264 -14.40 21.59 9.37
CA TYR A 264 -14.46 22.12 10.72
C TYR A 264 -15.72 21.70 11.47
N ASP A 265 -15.53 21.10 12.65
CA ASP A 265 -16.59 20.88 13.62
C ASP A 265 -17.07 22.18 14.30
N ASP A 266 -18.28 22.17 14.83
CA ASP A 266 -18.73 23.24 15.73
C ASP A 266 -17.90 23.21 17.02
N LEU A 267 -17.40 24.37 17.46
CA LEU A 267 -16.54 24.47 18.64
C LEU A 267 -17.01 25.62 19.53
N ASN A 268 -17.19 25.36 20.82
CA ASN A 268 -17.62 26.36 21.82
C ASN A 268 -18.88 27.16 21.39
N GLY A 269 -19.82 26.49 20.72
CA GLY A 269 -21.06 27.10 20.21
C GLY A 269 -20.89 27.97 18.96
N ILE A 270 -19.71 27.95 18.33
CA ILE A 270 -19.43 28.60 17.05
C ILE A 270 -19.58 27.58 15.92
N PRO A 271 -20.41 27.86 14.90
CA PRO A 271 -20.56 26.99 13.73
C PRO A 271 -19.26 26.82 12.95
N GLY A 272 -19.03 25.65 12.35
CA GLY A 272 -17.85 25.37 11.52
C GLY A 272 -17.61 26.41 10.40
N LEU A 273 -18.67 26.94 9.78
CA LEU A 273 -18.56 28.01 8.77
C LEU A 273 -17.96 29.31 9.34
N ASP A 274 -18.29 29.65 10.59
CA ASP A 274 -17.76 30.84 11.26
C ASP A 274 -16.32 30.62 11.73
N ARG A 275 -15.91 29.37 11.98
CA ARG A 275 -14.49 29.01 12.19
C ARG A 275 -13.66 29.28 10.94
N TYR A 276 -14.14 28.90 9.75
CA TYR A 276 -13.47 29.27 8.49
C TYR A 276 -13.35 30.79 8.32
N ARG A 277 -14.41 31.54 8.63
CA ARG A 277 -14.38 33.01 8.55
C ARG A 277 -13.38 33.63 9.52
N ALA A 278 -13.24 33.07 10.73
CA ALA A 278 -12.25 33.48 11.71
C ALA A 278 -10.82 33.26 11.21
N LEU A 279 -10.53 32.05 10.69
CA LEU A 279 -9.23 31.72 10.09
C LEU A 279 -8.90 32.67 8.94
N LEU A 280 -9.82 32.83 7.99
CA LEU A 280 -9.59 33.67 6.82
C LEU A 280 -9.45 35.15 7.18
N ALA A 281 -10.13 35.61 8.24
CA ALA A 281 -9.95 36.97 8.76
C ALA A 281 -8.55 37.16 9.36
N HIS A 282 -8.07 36.18 10.13
CA HIS A 282 -6.75 36.22 10.75
C HIS A 282 -5.64 36.22 9.70
N VAL A 283 -5.66 35.28 8.75
CA VAL A 283 -4.69 35.21 7.64
C VAL A 283 -4.73 36.47 6.77
N ALA A 284 -5.92 36.98 6.44
CA ALA A 284 -6.05 38.24 5.72
C ALA A 284 -5.48 39.43 6.51
N GLY A 285 -5.59 39.37 7.84
CA GLY A 285 -4.97 40.36 8.72
C GLY A 285 -3.46 40.32 8.66
N HIS A 286 -2.83 39.14 8.73
CA HIS A 286 -1.38 38.99 8.55
C HIS A 286 -0.94 39.55 7.20
N ARG A 287 -1.61 39.18 6.09
CA ARG A 287 -1.29 39.70 4.76
C ARG A 287 -1.34 41.23 4.66
N ARG A 288 -2.24 41.86 5.42
CA ARG A 288 -2.48 43.30 5.38
C ARG A 288 -1.53 44.07 6.28
N TRP A 289 -1.26 43.56 7.48
CA TRP A 289 -0.64 44.33 8.55
C TRP A 289 0.71 43.78 9.01
N SER A 290 1.04 42.52 8.75
CA SER A 290 2.31 41.93 9.18
C SER A 290 3.44 42.25 8.20
N GLY A 291 4.62 42.49 8.76
CA GLY A 291 5.89 42.53 8.04
C GLY A 291 6.75 41.31 8.37
N THR A 292 7.90 41.23 7.72
CA THR A 292 8.87 40.13 7.94
C THR A 292 9.91 40.49 8.99
N VAL A 293 10.44 39.48 9.67
CA VAL A 293 11.46 39.55 10.72
C VAL A 293 12.60 38.57 10.38
N ILE A 294 13.84 39.01 10.59
CA ILE A 294 15.02 38.16 10.41
C ILE A 294 15.12 37.20 11.60
N ALA A 295 14.95 35.91 11.34
CA ALA A 295 14.88 34.86 12.37
C ALA A 295 16.21 34.66 13.11
N ASP A 296 17.34 34.83 12.45
CA ASP A 296 18.70 34.64 12.99
C ASP A 296 19.02 35.55 14.20
N ASN A 297 18.29 36.66 14.36
CA ASN A 297 18.48 37.59 15.46
C ASN A 297 17.82 37.14 16.78
N PHE A 298 17.06 36.04 16.77
CA PHE A 298 16.22 35.64 17.89
C PHE A 298 16.40 34.17 18.26
N SER A 299 16.44 33.90 19.57
CA SER A 299 16.42 32.53 20.10
C SER A 299 15.06 31.84 19.88
N PRO A 300 14.98 30.49 19.90
CA PRO A 300 13.72 29.77 19.67
C PRO A 300 12.56 30.22 20.56
N PHE A 301 12.81 30.48 21.86
CA PHE A 301 11.77 30.97 22.77
C PHE A 301 11.30 32.40 22.44
N GLN A 302 12.20 33.24 21.93
CA GLN A 302 11.82 34.57 21.45
C GLN A 302 10.99 34.46 20.18
N ARG A 303 11.34 33.57 19.23
CA ARG A 303 10.56 33.36 17.99
C ARG A 303 9.10 32.99 18.30
N VAL A 304 8.88 31.98 19.15
CA VAL A 304 7.51 31.58 19.56
C VAL A 304 6.73 32.72 20.24
N ALA A 305 7.41 33.55 21.04
CA ALA A 305 6.77 34.72 21.65
C ALA A 305 6.45 35.80 20.61
N ILE A 306 7.33 36.04 19.63
CA ILE A 306 7.12 37.03 18.57
C ILE A 306 5.91 36.66 17.72
N GLU A 307 5.80 35.39 17.32
CA GLU A 307 4.64 34.84 16.60
C GLU A 307 3.35 35.14 17.37
N LEU A 308 3.28 34.75 18.65
CA LEU A 308 2.08 34.93 19.45
C LEU A 308 1.72 36.40 19.71
N PHE A 309 2.71 37.28 19.90
CA PHE A 309 2.43 38.71 20.08
C PHE A 309 1.92 39.36 18.79
N GLU A 310 2.48 38.94 17.65
CA GLU A 310 2.01 39.39 16.35
C GLU A 310 0.59 38.89 16.08
N ASP A 311 0.29 37.62 16.35
CA ASP A 311 -1.07 37.07 16.28
C ASP A 311 -2.07 37.88 17.12
N CYS A 312 -1.69 38.23 18.35
CA CYS A 312 -2.54 39.03 19.24
C CYS A 312 -2.81 40.41 18.64
N ARG A 313 -1.80 41.01 18.00
CA ARG A 313 -1.94 42.28 17.28
C ARG A 313 -2.93 42.12 16.13
N ILE A 314 -2.76 41.09 15.31
CA ILE A 314 -3.66 40.81 14.18
C ILE A 314 -5.09 40.58 14.65
N ASP A 315 -5.31 39.74 15.65
CA ASP A 315 -6.66 39.49 16.19
C ASP A 315 -7.30 40.78 16.73
N THR A 316 -6.51 41.63 17.39
CA THR A 316 -6.96 42.94 17.87
C THR A 316 -7.38 43.85 16.72
N LEU A 317 -6.59 43.92 15.64
CA LEU A 317 -6.88 44.76 14.47
C LEU A 317 -8.07 44.22 13.67
N VAL A 318 -8.18 42.90 13.51
CA VAL A 318 -9.33 42.22 12.90
C VAL A 318 -10.61 42.55 13.67
N MET A 319 -10.60 42.48 15.00
CA MET A 319 -11.74 42.88 15.84
C MET A 319 -12.06 44.38 15.78
N ARG A 320 -11.05 45.24 15.67
CA ARG A 320 -11.27 46.69 15.50
C ARG A 320 -11.95 47.01 14.17
N ARG A 321 -11.53 46.33 13.09
CA ARG A 321 -12.13 46.50 11.76
C ARG A 321 -13.55 45.93 11.70
N TYR A 322 -13.74 44.74 12.25
CA TYR A 322 -15.03 44.03 12.26
C TYR A 322 -15.41 43.60 13.69
N PRO A 323 -16.07 44.49 14.47
CA PRO A 323 -16.40 44.24 15.88
C PRO A 323 -17.21 42.96 16.14
N GLY A 324 -17.99 42.51 15.16
CA GLY A 324 -18.76 41.26 15.25
C GLY A 324 -17.90 40.00 15.43
N LEU A 325 -16.63 40.03 15.00
CA LEU A 325 -15.70 38.90 15.16
C LEU A 325 -15.27 38.68 16.62
N ARG A 326 -15.39 39.69 17.49
CA ARG A 326 -15.00 39.58 18.91
C ARG A 326 -15.64 38.38 19.60
N ARG A 327 -16.95 38.17 19.40
CA ARG A 327 -17.67 37.02 19.98
C ARG A 327 -17.09 35.70 19.48
N ILE A 328 -16.81 35.60 18.19
CA ILE A 328 -16.32 34.38 17.55
C ILE A 328 -14.90 34.06 18.05
N LEU A 329 -13.97 35.02 17.90
CA LEU A 329 -12.58 34.83 18.29
C LEU A 329 -12.45 34.52 19.79
N LEU A 330 -13.13 35.26 20.68
CA LEU A 330 -13.08 34.99 22.12
C LEU A 330 -13.70 33.66 22.52
N SER A 331 -14.70 33.16 21.78
CA SER A 331 -15.28 31.83 22.05
C SER A 331 -14.35 30.71 21.59
N LEU A 332 -13.61 30.90 20.50
CA LEU A 332 -12.65 29.93 19.97
C LEU A 332 -11.28 29.99 20.67
N HIS A 333 -10.92 31.15 21.24
CA HIS A 333 -9.65 31.34 21.92
C HIS A 333 -9.64 30.60 23.26
N PRO A 334 -8.61 29.81 23.58
CA PRO A 334 -8.52 29.10 24.85
C PRO A 334 -8.51 30.07 26.04
N ARG A 335 -8.94 29.55 27.20
CA ARG A 335 -8.97 30.26 28.48
C ARG A 335 -8.18 29.45 29.53
N PRO A 336 -6.84 29.46 29.45
CA PRO A 336 -6.00 28.70 30.36
C PRO A 336 -6.24 29.08 31.83
N VAL A 337 -6.24 28.08 32.72
CA VAL A 337 -6.29 28.31 34.16
C VAL A 337 -4.91 28.75 34.64
N GLU A 338 -4.83 29.89 35.33
CA GLU A 338 -3.58 30.56 35.67
C GLU A 338 -2.53 29.64 36.32
N ASP A 339 -2.91 28.90 37.35
CA ASP A 339 -2.01 28.01 38.12
C ASP A 339 -1.94 26.56 37.61
N ALA A 340 -2.37 26.27 36.37
CA ALA A 340 -2.45 24.89 35.87
C ALA A 340 -1.10 24.25 35.51
N CYS A 341 -0.07 25.04 35.24
CA CYS A 341 1.26 24.54 34.87
C CYS A 341 2.20 24.56 36.07
N ASP A 342 2.81 23.42 36.40
CA ASP A 342 3.78 23.31 37.49
C ASP A 342 5.19 23.66 36.99
N PRO A 343 5.75 24.83 37.38
CA PRO A 343 7.04 25.29 36.90
C PRO A 343 8.23 24.49 37.44
N GLU A 344 8.06 23.58 38.40
CA GLU A 344 9.14 22.72 38.91
C GLU A 344 9.27 21.43 38.09
N THR A 345 8.19 20.98 37.44
CA THR A 345 8.15 19.71 36.70
C THR A 345 7.90 19.87 35.21
N GLU A 346 7.43 21.03 34.76
CA GLU A 346 7.01 21.29 33.38
C GLU A 346 7.63 22.58 32.81
N SER A 347 7.79 22.62 31.49
CA SER A 347 8.07 23.85 30.75
C SER A 347 6.78 24.64 30.55
N CYS A 348 6.67 25.78 31.26
CA CYS A 348 5.46 26.60 31.31
C CYS A 348 5.47 27.80 30.34
N ILE A 349 6.44 27.90 29.43
CA ILE A 349 6.54 29.07 28.55
C ILE A 349 5.33 29.23 27.62
N ARG A 350 4.81 28.13 27.05
CA ARG A 350 3.60 28.14 26.22
C ARG A 350 2.36 28.55 27.02
N HIS A 351 2.25 28.06 28.24
CA HIS A 351 1.17 28.43 29.16
C HIS A 351 1.16 29.92 29.47
N ARG A 352 2.32 30.50 29.80
CA ARG A 352 2.45 31.94 30.07
C ARG A 352 2.11 32.80 28.85
N LEU A 353 2.53 32.38 27.65
CA LEU A 353 2.18 33.07 26.41
C LEU A 353 0.67 32.96 26.11
N ALA A 354 0.03 31.83 26.40
CA ALA A 354 -1.41 31.67 26.24
C ALA A 354 -2.22 32.54 27.22
N LEU A 355 -1.75 32.69 28.47
CA LEU A 355 -2.32 33.63 29.45
C LEU A 355 -2.25 35.07 28.92
N PHE A 356 -1.09 35.50 28.44
CA PHE A 356 -0.93 36.81 27.79
C PHE A 356 -1.88 36.97 26.59
N SER A 357 -1.94 35.98 25.71
CA SER A 357 -2.78 36.03 24.51
C SER A 357 -4.26 36.22 24.86
N ARG A 358 -4.75 35.55 25.90
CA ARG A 358 -6.12 35.75 26.37
C ARG A 358 -6.31 37.11 27.03
N ALA A 359 -5.37 37.55 27.87
CA ALA A 359 -5.45 38.82 28.61
C ALA A 359 -5.59 40.04 27.68
N VAL A 360 -4.87 40.06 26.55
CA VAL A 360 -4.94 41.20 25.61
C VAL A 360 -6.20 41.21 24.74
N LEU A 361 -6.92 40.10 24.62
CA LEU A 361 -8.13 40.02 23.79
C LEU A 361 -9.41 40.16 24.62
N ASP A 362 -9.42 39.62 25.84
CA ASP A 362 -10.57 39.54 26.72
C ASP A 362 -10.38 40.42 27.98
N PRO A 363 -11.10 41.55 28.12
CA PRO A 363 -11.02 42.38 29.32
C PRO A 363 -11.54 41.67 30.58
N ASP A 364 -12.35 40.61 30.44
CA ASP A 364 -12.92 39.83 31.55
C ASP A 364 -12.12 38.53 31.80
N HIS A 365 -10.83 38.50 31.45
CA HIS A 365 -9.98 37.31 31.54
C HIS A 365 -9.84 36.77 32.98
N GLY A 366 -9.65 37.66 33.97
CA GLY A 366 -9.64 37.34 35.41
C GLY A 366 -8.30 36.88 36.00
N TYR A 367 -7.18 37.11 35.31
CA TYR A 367 -5.83 36.72 35.74
C TYR A 367 -5.21 37.76 36.69
N GLY A 368 -4.35 37.29 37.60
CA GLY A 368 -3.66 38.09 38.60
C GLY A 368 -2.15 38.24 38.40
N ASP A 369 -1.54 37.54 37.43
CA ASP A 369 -0.11 37.56 37.18
C ASP A 369 0.37 38.99 36.80
N PRO A 370 1.28 39.58 37.60
CA PRO A 370 1.68 40.97 37.41
C PRO A 370 2.49 41.20 36.13
N ASP A 371 3.25 40.21 35.67
CA ASP A 371 4.01 40.33 34.43
C ASP A 371 3.08 40.24 33.22
N VAL A 372 2.08 39.35 33.24
CA VAL A 372 1.05 39.28 32.18
C VAL A 372 0.27 40.60 32.08
N LEU A 373 -0.18 41.14 33.23
CA LEU A 373 -0.95 42.39 33.27
C LEU A 373 -0.14 43.59 32.78
N GLU A 374 1.10 43.75 33.24
CA GLU A 374 1.98 44.86 32.81
C GLU A 374 2.22 44.82 31.30
N PHE A 375 2.52 43.64 30.74
CA PHE A 375 2.76 43.52 29.31
C PHE A 375 1.48 43.67 28.48
N ALA A 376 0.32 43.29 29.00
CA ALA A 376 -0.96 43.56 28.35
C ALA A 376 -1.24 45.06 28.26
N GLU A 377 -0.98 45.82 29.32
CA GLU A 377 -1.08 47.30 29.30
C GLU A 377 -0.14 47.92 28.27
N ARG A 378 1.12 47.47 28.24
CA ARG A 378 2.13 47.94 27.25
C ARG A 378 1.72 47.61 25.82
N PHE A 379 1.18 46.42 25.59
CA PHE A 379 0.63 46.02 24.30
C PHE A 379 -0.51 46.94 23.86
N HIS A 380 -1.47 47.20 24.75
CA HIS A 380 -2.57 48.12 24.47
C HIS A 380 -2.11 49.56 24.24
N ALA A 381 -1.08 50.02 24.95
CA ALA A 381 -0.50 51.35 24.76
C ALA A 381 0.11 51.53 23.35
N LEU A 382 0.83 50.53 22.84
CA LEU A 382 1.38 50.55 21.47
C LEU A 382 0.27 50.62 20.40
N LEU A 383 -0.88 50.02 20.68
CA LEU A 383 -2.03 49.99 19.79
C LEU A 383 -3.02 51.14 20.04
N ALA A 384 -2.78 52.05 20.99
CA ALA A 384 -3.76 53.08 21.36
C ALA A 384 -3.96 54.11 20.23
N GLU A 385 -2.89 54.49 19.54
CA GLU A 385 -2.89 55.56 18.52
C GLU A 385 -2.87 55.04 17.08
N GLY A 386 -2.84 53.71 16.86
CA GLY A 386 -2.76 53.14 15.51
C GLY A 386 -2.67 51.62 15.46
N GLU A 387 -2.05 51.12 14.39
CA GLU A 387 -1.91 49.68 14.10
C GLU A 387 -0.62 49.05 14.69
N SER A 388 0.29 49.90 15.20
CA SER A 388 1.68 49.52 15.56
C SER A 388 2.40 48.80 14.41
N SER A 389 3.49 48.10 14.69
CA SER A 389 4.28 47.39 13.69
C SER A 389 4.79 46.05 14.23
N THR A 390 5.04 45.10 13.32
CA THR A 390 5.63 43.80 13.66
C THR A 390 6.96 43.95 14.40
N ARG A 391 7.74 45.00 14.09
CA ARG A 391 9.01 45.29 14.79
C ARG A 391 8.81 45.69 16.26
N GLU A 392 7.79 46.48 16.54
CA GLU A 392 7.44 46.87 17.91
C GLU A 392 6.90 45.67 18.70
N MET A 393 6.07 44.83 18.07
CA MET A 393 5.62 43.56 18.68
C MET A 393 6.79 42.62 18.97
N ALA A 394 7.74 42.50 18.04
CA ALA A 394 8.90 41.65 18.23
C ALA A 394 9.77 42.12 19.40
N SER A 395 9.97 43.44 19.53
CA SER A 395 10.68 44.04 20.67
C SER A 395 9.96 43.81 22.00
N LEU A 396 8.63 43.94 22.02
CA LEU A 396 7.82 43.68 23.21
C LEU A 396 7.86 42.20 23.62
N ALA A 397 7.73 41.28 22.66
CA ALA A 397 7.82 39.84 22.88
C ALA A 397 9.19 39.41 23.41
N ALA A 398 10.28 39.93 22.83
CA ALA A 398 11.62 39.67 23.32
C ALA A 398 11.82 40.16 24.76
N SER A 399 11.24 41.32 25.10
CA SER A 399 11.24 41.85 26.47
C SER A 399 10.43 40.97 27.43
N PHE A 400 9.30 40.42 26.98
CA PHE A 400 8.46 39.51 27.77
C PHE A 400 9.21 38.21 28.11
N VAL A 401 9.86 37.61 27.12
CA VAL A 401 10.67 36.40 27.33
C VAL A 401 11.86 36.69 28.24
N ALA A 402 12.55 37.80 28.04
CA ALA A 402 13.68 38.18 28.90
C ALA A 402 13.29 38.32 30.38
N ARG A 403 12.04 38.73 30.66
CA ARG A 403 11.53 38.91 32.02
C ARG A 403 10.96 37.64 32.64
N THR A 404 10.24 36.83 31.85
CA THR A 404 9.46 35.69 32.36
C THR A 404 10.15 34.32 32.20
N ARG A 405 11.27 34.25 31.49
CA ARG A 405 12.01 33.00 31.26
C ARG A 405 12.55 32.43 32.57
N ARG A 406 12.35 31.13 32.76
CA ARG A 406 12.84 30.33 33.90
C ARG A 406 13.77 29.22 33.41
N GLN A 407 14.55 28.64 34.31
CA GLN A 407 15.42 27.50 33.97
C GLN A 407 14.59 26.26 33.58
N SER A 408 13.45 26.06 34.22
CA SER A 408 12.53 24.94 33.94
C SER A 408 11.88 24.98 32.56
N ASP A 409 11.93 26.11 31.85
CA ASP A 409 11.43 26.18 30.47
C ASP A 409 12.22 25.26 29.50
N GLN A 410 13.41 24.81 29.91
CA GLN A 410 14.24 23.86 29.16
C GLN A 410 13.89 22.38 29.43
N LEU A 411 12.93 22.11 30.32
CA LEU A 411 12.50 20.74 30.60
C LEU A 411 11.82 20.11 29.38
N PRO A 412 12.02 18.79 29.15
CA PRO A 412 11.40 18.08 28.03
C PRO A 412 9.89 17.92 28.17
N ASN A 413 9.36 17.95 29.40
CA ASN A 413 7.93 17.87 29.66
C ASN A 413 7.28 19.26 29.46
N VAL A 414 6.66 19.49 28.31
CA VAL A 414 6.04 20.78 27.94
C VAL A 414 4.55 20.75 28.23
N HIS A 415 4.02 21.82 28.85
CA HIS A 415 2.59 21.96 29.10
C HIS A 415 1.84 22.42 27.84
N PHE A 416 0.83 21.67 27.42
CA PHE A 416 0.04 21.92 26.19
C PHE A 416 -1.45 22.20 26.43
N THR A 417 -1.95 21.97 27.64
CA THR A 417 -3.38 22.13 27.96
C THR A 417 -3.80 23.59 27.80
N ASP A 418 -4.86 23.85 27.03
CA ASP A 418 -5.40 25.18 26.77
C ASP A 418 -4.39 26.21 26.21
N THR A 419 -3.36 25.77 25.48
CA THR A 419 -2.37 26.69 24.87
C THR A 419 -2.52 26.88 23.36
N VAL A 420 -3.41 26.16 22.68
CA VAL A 420 -3.52 26.14 21.22
C VAL A 420 -4.72 26.97 20.73
N VAL A 421 -4.49 27.87 19.77
CA VAL A 421 -5.53 28.70 19.15
C VAL A 421 -5.84 28.18 17.73
N GLY A 422 -6.96 27.48 17.56
CA GLY A 422 -7.22 26.67 16.36
C GLY A 422 -7.59 27.44 15.07
N TYR A 423 -7.77 28.76 15.11
CA TYR A 423 -8.05 29.58 13.91
C TYR A 423 -6.82 30.34 13.39
N ARG A 424 -5.72 30.35 14.14
CA ARG A 424 -4.49 31.08 13.77
C ARG A 424 -3.64 30.28 12.79
N ASP A 425 -2.83 30.96 12.01
CA ASP A 425 -1.87 30.31 11.13
C ASP A 425 -0.55 29.95 11.83
N ASP A 426 0.35 29.30 11.10
CA ASP A 426 1.65 28.87 11.61
C ASP A 426 2.74 29.96 11.58
N ASN A 427 2.37 31.18 11.19
CA ASN A 427 3.25 32.34 11.16
C ASN A 427 4.50 32.22 10.26
N ARG A 428 4.57 31.22 9.37
CA ARG A 428 5.76 31.03 8.51
C ARG A 428 6.10 32.26 7.67
N SER A 429 5.09 33.05 7.30
CA SER A 429 5.26 34.28 6.53
C SER A 429 6.01 35.39 7.26
N LEU A 430 6.10 35.32 8.59
CA LEU A 430 6.80 36.31 9.40
C LEU A 430 8.31 36.19 9.25
N TRP A 431 8.85 35.03 8.90
CA TRP A 431 10.28 34.76 9.04
C TRP A 431 11.04 34.87 7.71
N VAL A 432 12.21 35.49 7.78
CA VAL A 432 13.24 35.49 6.73
C VAL A 432 14.55 35.04 7.38
N PHE A 433 15.25 34.11 6.73
CA PHE A 433 16.55 33.58 7.17
C PHE A 433 17.66 34.15 6.28
N ILE A 434 18.81 34.50 6.86
CA ILE A 434 19.97 35.06 6.16
C ILE A 434 21.04 34.00 5.89
N GLU A 435 21.16 32.99 6.75
CA GLU A 435 22.10 31.88 6.59
C GLU A 435 21.38 30.57 6.27
N MET A 436 21.92 29.81 5.31
CA MET A 436 21.47 28.44 5.02
C MET A 436 22.00 27.50 6.11
N GLY A 437 21.25 27.36 7.20
CA GLY A 437 21.53 26.41 8.28
C GLY A 437 20.55 25.23 8.30
N ASP A 438 20.81 24.22 9.13
CA ASP A 438 19.98 23.01 9.31
C ASP A 438 18.49 23.31 9.61
N GLU A 439 18.15 24.54 10.01
CA GLU A 439 16.79 24.99 10.29
C GLU A 439 16.00 25.42 9.02
N GLU A 440 16.66 25.73 7.90
CA GLU A 440 15.97 25.93 6.60
C GLU A 440 15.26 24.64 6.18
N GLU A 441 15.87 23.48 6.44
CA GLU A 441 15.24 22.19 6.19
C GLU A 441 13.96 22.05 7.04
N LEU A 442 13.89 22.50 8.29
CA LEU A 442 12.69 22.33 9.14
C LEU A 442 11.39 22.97 8.60
N PHE A 443 11.49 23.95 7.70
CA PHE A 443 10.35 24.61 7.07
C PHE A 443 10.22 24.28 5.58
N ASP A 444 11.32 23.92 4.90
CA ASP A 444 11.35 23.42 3.52
C ASP A 444 11.21 21.87 3.42
N LEU A 445 11.12 21.15 4.55
CA LEU A 445 11.01 19.67 4.60
C LEU A 445 9.69 19.11 4.04
N ASN A 446 8.81 19.95 3.49
CA ASN A 446 7.67 19.49 2.68
C ASN A 446 7.93 19.54 1.16
N GLU A 447 9.10 19.99 0.71
CA GLU A 447 9.44 20.04 -0.73
C GLU A 447 10.57 19.06 -1.14
N LYS A 448 11.10 18.24 -0.22
CA LYS A 448 12.10 17.22 -0.55
C LYS A 448 11.80 15.85 0.04
N GLU A 449 11.03 15.09 -0.74
CA GLU A 449 11.15 13.67 -1.07
C GLU A 449 9.88 13.37 -1.89
N VAL A 450 9.94 13.18 -3.21
CA VAL A 450 10.37 11.93 -3.84
C VAL A 450 11.06 12.26 -5.18
N GLN A 451 12.40 12.25 -5.20
CA GLN A 451 13.13 11.88 -6.42
C GLN A 451 13.19 10.37 -6.46
N GLU A 452 12.12 9.74 -6.95
CA GLU A 452 12.16 8.35 -7.36
C GLU A 452 12.81 8.31 -8.74
N GLU A 453 13.98 7.69 -8.75
CA GLU A 453 14.73 7.28 -9.93
C GLU A 453 13.81 6.58 -10.94
N ASP A 454 13.95 6.97 -12.20
CA ASP A 454 13.39 6.29 -13.34
C ASP A 454 13.72 4.79 -13.32
N SER A 455 12.71 3.94 -13.36
CA SER A 455 12.83 2.54 -13.75
C SER A 455 11.52 2.07 -14.41
N PRO A 456 11.58 1.52 -15.63
CA PRO A 456 10.39 1.21 -16.40
C PRO A 456 9.79 -0.17 -16.03
N GLU A 457 8.46 -0.17 -16.03
CA GLU A 457 7.53 -1.21 -16.48
C GLU A 457 7.24 -2.55 -15.74
N SER A 458 5.93 -2.78 -15.56
CA SER A 458 5.08 -3.98 -15.81
C SER A 458 5.51 -5.36 -15.29
N GLY A 459 4.66 -5.96 -14.44
CA GLY A 459 4.84 -7.30 -13.85
C GLY A 459 5.86 -7.33 -12.72
N LEU A 460 5.71 -8.23 -11.73
CA LEU A 460 6.85 -8.54 -10.85
C LEU A 460 8.08 -8.69 -11.76
N PRO A 461 9.18 -7.95 -11.49
CA PRO A 461 10.30 -7.93 -12.40
C PRO A 461 10.71 -9.38 -12.69
N PRO A 462 11.00 -9.71 -13.96
CA PRO A 462 11.39 -11.07 -14.31
C PRO A 462 12.57 -11.46 -13.42
N ARG A 463 12.48 -12.65 -12.81
CA ARG A 463 13.63 -13.16 -12.08
C ARG A 463 14.66 -13.62 -13.08
N HIS A 464 15.84 -13.05 -12.96
CA HIS A 464 16.95 -13.43 -13.81
C HIS A 464 17.65 -14.66 -13.26
N TYR A 465 17.84 -15.65 -14.13
CA TYR A 465 18.59 -16.86 -13.83
C TYR A 465 19.79 -16.97 -14.76
N HIS A 466 20.90 -17.44 -14.22
CA HIS A 466 22.09 -17.76 -14.99
C HIS A 466 21.84 -19.01 -15.84
N GLU A 467 22.45 -19.07 -17.03
CA GLU A 467 22.43 -20.25 -17.91
C GLU A 467 23.86 -20.75 -18.10
N TRP A 468 24.07 -22.05 -17.97
CA TRP A 468 25.37 -22.66 -18.18
C TRP A 468 25.69 -22.80 -19.66
N ASP A 469 26.86 -22.32 -20.06
CA ASP A 469 27.41 -22.53 -21.39
C ASP A 469 28.52 -23.59 -21.33
N TYR A 470 28.25 -24.75 -21.93
CA TYR A 470 29.19 -25.86 -21.92
C TYR A 470 30.39 -25.66 -22.86
N HIS A 471 30.27 -24.81 -23.89
CA HIS A 471 31.38 -24.50 -24.80
C HIS A 471 32.44 -23.67 -24.10
N THR A 472 32.02 -22.69 -23.30
CA THR A 472 32.92 -21.81 -22.54
C THR A 472 33.21 -22.30 -21.12
N GLN A 473 32.51 -23.34 -20.66
CA GLN A 473 32.55 -23.86 -19.29
C GLN A 473 32.32 -22.75 -18.23
N SER A 474 31.38 -21.85 -18.50
CA SER A 474 31.08 -20.72 -17.62
C SER A 474 29.58 -20.41 -17.60
N PHE A 475 29.13 -19.72 -16.55
CA PHE A 475 27.78 -19.19 -16.48
C PHE A 475 27.66 -17.90 -17.28
N ARG A 476 26.56 -17.78 -18.02
CA ARG A 476 26.08 -16.51 -18.53
C ARG A 476 25.22 -15.87 -17.44
N PRO A 477 25.68 -14.77 -16.81
CA PRO A 477 24.93 -14.12 -15.73
C PRO A 477 23.63 -13.53 -16.27
N ASP A 478 22.59 -13.55 -15.44
CA ASP A 478 21.25 -12.98 -15.69
C ASP A 478 20.67 -13.21 -17.09
N TRP A 479 20.91 -14.41 -17.64
CA TRP A 479 20.67 -14.72 -19.05
C TRP A 479 19.22 -15.05 -19.38
N VAL A 480 18.51 -15.67 -18.43
CA VAL A 480 17.12 -16.11 -18.60
C VAL A 480 16.19 -15.23 -17.77
N SER A 481 15.12 -14.72 -18.39
CA SER A 481 14.06 -13.95 -17.73
C SER A 481 12.85 -14.83 -17.44
N LEU A 482 12.59 -15.08 -16.15
CA LEU A 482 11.49 -15.92 -15.69
C LEU A 482 10.34 -15.07 -15.10
N TYR A 483 9.13 -15.28 -15.61
CA TYR A 483 7.89 -14.66 -15.16
C TYR A 483 7.04 -15.65 -14.37
N GLU A 484 6.75 -15.31 -13.11
CA GLU A 484 5.90 -16.11 -12.24
C GLU A 484 4.43 -15.63 -12.28
N SER A 485 3.49 -16.57 -12.33
CA SER A 485 2.05 -16.28 -12.31
C SER A 485 1.26 -17.42 -11.65
N LEU A 486 0.01 -17.18 -11.25
CA LEU A 486 -0.91 -18.23 -10.82
C LEU A 486 -1.65 -18.77 -12.03
N HIS A 487 -1.76 -20.10 -12.16
CA HIS A 487 -2.53 -20.70 -13.24
C HIS A 487 -4.01 -20.31 -13.10
N PRO A 488 -4.70 -19.83 -14.17
CA PRO A 488 -6.13 -19.55 -14.11
C PRO A 488 -6.92 -20.81 -13.75
N GLY A 489 -7.97 -20.67 -12.95
CA GLY A 489 -8.91 -21.75 -12.64
C GLY A 489 -10.08 -21.78 -13.62
N ASN A 490 -10.63 -22.96 -13.88
CA ASN A 490 -11.85 -23.13 -14.66
C ASN A 490 -12.96 -23.76 -13.79
N SER A 491 -13.02 -25.10 -13.72
CA SER A 491 -14.04 -25.81 -12.93
C SER A 491 -13.43 -27.01 -12.18
N PRO A 492 -13.71 -27.17 -10.88
CA PRO A 492 -13.24 -28.32 -10.10
C PRO A 492 -13.93 -29.64 -10.50
N VAL A 493 -15.08 -29.55 -11.17
CA VAL A 493 -15.92 -30.69 -11.57
C VAL A 493 -15.17 -31.68 -12.45
N LEU A 494 -14.24 -31.19 -13.28
CA LEU A 494 -13.41 -32.06 -14.12
C LEU A 494 -12.55 -32.98 -13.25
N ILE A 495 -11.82 -32.42 -12.30
CA ILE A 495 -10.93 -33.20 -11.41
C ILE A 495 -11.72 -34.10 -10.47
N ASP A 496 -12.88 -33.67 -9.97
CA ASP A 496 -13.73 -34.53 -9.14
C ASP A 496 -14.23 -35.77 -9.91
N ARG A 497 -14.64 -35.60 -11.17
CA ARG A 497 -14.99 -36.74 -12.05
C ARG A 497 -13.80 -37.66 -12.30
N LEU A 498 -12.60 -37.10 -12.45
CA LEU A 498 -11.37 -37.88 -12.64
C LEU A 498 -11.00 -38.70 -11.38
N LEU A 499 -11.20 -38.12 -10.18
CA LEU A 499 -11.01 -38.82 -8.91
C LEU A 499 -12.08 -39.91 -8.71
N GLU A 500 -13.33 -39.66 -9.07
CA GLU A 500 -14.42 -40.65 -9.05
C GLU A 500 -14.16 -41.82 -9.99
N LYS A 501 -13.73 -41.55 -11.23
CA LYS A 501 -13.30 -42.56 -12.21
C LYS A 501 -12.22 -43.48 -11.64
N ASN A 502 -11.29 -42.92 -10.87
CA ASN A 502 -10.17 -43.62 -10.27
C ASN A 502 -10.39 -44.03 -8.79
N ALA A 503 -11.63 -44.07 -8.31
CA ALA A 503 -11.95 -44.34 -6.89
C ALA A 503 -11.39 -45.68 -6.36
N ALA A 504 -11.33 -46.71 -7.21
CA ALA A 504 -10.75 -48.00 -6.85
C ALA A 504 -9.23 -47.90 -6.58
N LEU A 505 -8.51 -47.12 -7.39
CA LEU A 505 -7.08 -46.85 -7.21
C LEU A 505 -6.84 -45.96 -5.99
N ALA A 506 -7.64 -44.91 -5.81
CA ALA A 506 -7.57 -44.05 -4.62
C ALA A 506 -7.79 -44.85 -3.32
N LYS A 507 -8.75 -45.79 -3.30
CA LYS A 507 -8.98 -46.69 -2.15
C LYS A 507 -7.79 -47.60 -1.86
N ARG A 508 -7.15 -48.14 -2.91
CA ARG A 508 -5.95 -48.97 -2.77
C ARG A 508 -4.76 -48.15 -2.26
N LEU A 509 -4.55 -46.94 -2.79
CA LEU A 509 -3.53 -46.02 -2.31
C LEU A 509 -3.75 -45.67 -0.84
N LYS A 510 -4.99 -45.37 -0.43
CA LYS A 510 -5.34 -45.12 0.98
C LYS A 510 -4.85 -46.23 1.91
N GLN A 511 -5.09 -47.49 1.56
CA GLN A 511 -4.69 -48.63 2.39
C GLN A 511 -3.17 -48.72 2.56
N ILE A 512 -2.40 -48.36 1.52
CA ILE A 512 -0.94 -48.35 1.58
C ILE A 512 -0.45 -47.14 2.39
N LEU A 513 -1.09 -45.97 2.25
CA LEU A 513 -0.78 -44.75 3.00
C LEU A 513 -1.04 -44.91 4.51
N ASP A 514 -2.15 -45.56 4.89
CA ASP A 514 -2.49 -45.83 6.30
C ASP A 514 -1.44 -46.76 6.97
N MET A 515 -0.75 -47.61 6.20
CA MET A 515 0.37 -48.44 6.70
C MET A 515 1.69 -47.68 6.85
N LEU A 516 1.85 -46.53 6.21
CA LEU A 516 3.08 -45.71 6.22
C LEU A 516 3.05 -44.56 7.22
N LYS A 517 1.93 -44.31 7.90
CA LYS A 517 1.85 -43.28 8.96
C LYS A 517 2.74 -43.67 10.16
N PRO A 518 3.62 -42.77 10.64
CA PRO A 518 4.47 -43.04 11.79
C PRO A 518 3.64 -43.27 13.06
N GLN A 519 3.95 -44.34 13.81
CA GLN A 519 3.27 -44.71 15.06
C GLN A 519 4.04 -44.26 16.32
N GLN A 520 5.15 -43.53 16.20
CA GLN A 520 6.03 -43.20 17.32
C GLN A 520 5.80 -41.79 17.84
N PHE A 521 5.17 -41.68 19.01
CA PHE A 521 5.10 -40.45 19.79
C PHE A 521 6.39 -40.28 20.60
N VAL A 522 7.07 -39.14 20.42
CA VAL A 522 8.21 -38.69 21.22
C VAL A 522 7.72 -37.73 22.29
N ARG A 523 8.20 -37.94 23.52
CA ARG A 523 7.84 -37.16 24.70
C ARG A 523 8.76 -35.94 24.84
N VAL A 524 8.21 -34.74 24.83
CA VAL A 524 8.92 -33.47 25.04
C VAL A 524 8.67 -33.00 26.46
N ARG A 525 9.71 -32.96 27.30
CA ARG A 525 9.66 -32.58 28.73
C ARG A 525 10.13 -31.12 28.94
N TYR A 526 9.91 -30.57 30.13
CA TYR A 526 10.33 -29.21 30.54
C TYR A 526 9.64 -28.06 29.78
N GLN A 527 8.31 -28.07 29.73
CA GLN A 527 7.51 -26.97 29.17
C GLN A 527 6.78 -26.20 30.28
N GLU A 528 6.66 -24.87 30.15
CA GLU A 528 5.83 -24.07 31.07
C GLU A 528 4.35 -24.37 30.85
N ASP A 529 3.92 -24.45 29.58
CA ASP A 529 2.60 -24.88 29.15
C ASP A 529 2.71 -26.18 28.35
N GLY A 530 2.02 -27.23 28.80
CA GLY A 530 2.01 -28.53 28.13
C GLY A 530 0.69 -29.26 28.35
N SER A 531 0.44 -30.28 27.53
CA SER A 531 -0.81 -31.04 27.56
C SER A 531 -0.95 -31.91 28.82
N GLU A 532 0.17 -32.31 29.42
CA GLU A 532 0.21 -33.14 30.62
C GLU A 532 1.24 -32.61 31.62
N LEU A 533 1.00 -32.85 32.91
CA LEU A 533 1.93 -32.48 33.99
C LEU A 533 3.07 -33.50 34.10
N ASP A 534 4.31 -33.02 34.11
CA ASP A 534 5.48 -33.82 34.43
C ASP A 534 5.63 -33.96 35.94
N LEU A 535 5.08 -35.04 36.50
CA LEU A 535 5.12 -35.29 37.94
C LEU A 535 6.54 -35.25 38.52
N ASP A 536 7.57 -35.74 37.82
CA ASP A 536 8.93 -35.75 38.33
C ASP A 536 9.49 -34.33 38.46
N VAL A 537 9.23 -33.48 37.44
CA VAL A 537 9.71 -32.09 37.40
C VAL A 537 8.88 -31.21 38.31
N ALA A 538 7.56 -31.42 38.38
CA ALA A 538 6.65 -30.73 39.29
C ALA A 538 6.99 -31.01 40.76
N ILE A 539 7.33 -32.26 41.11
CA ILE A 539 7.76 -32.61 42.47
C ILE A 539 9.08 -31.91 42.82
N ARG A 540 10.05 -31.89 41.90
CA ARG A 540 11.33 -31.17 42.11
C ARG A 540 11.12 -29.67 42.28
N SER A 541 10.35 -29.06 41.38
CA SER A 541 9.99 -27.64 41.44
C SER A 541 9.29 -27.30 42.77
N LEU A 542 8.41 -28.18 43.28
CA LEU A 542 7.78 -28.02 44.59
C LEU A 542 8.75 -28.18 45.77
N ILE A 543 9.74 -29.08 45.66
CA ILE A 543 10.80 -29.24 46.66
C ILE A 543 11.68 -27.97 46.69
N ASP A 544 12.05 -27.44 45.54
CA ASP A 544 12.85 -26.20 45.42
C ASP A 544 12.10 -25.02 46.04
N PHE A 545 10.81 -24.87 45.73
CA PHE A 545 9.94 -23.88 46.33
C PHE A 545 9.86 -24.01 47.86
N LYS A 546 9.68 -25.25 48.38
CA LYS A 546 9.60 -25.50 49.83
C LYS A 546 10.93 -25.33 50.56
N THR A 547 12.06 -25.42 49.85
CA THR A 547 13.40 -25.25 50.42
C THR A 547 13.95 -23.83 50.27
N GLY A 548 13.16 -22.92 49.69
CA GLY A 548 13.53 -21.50 49.52
C GLY A 548 14.39 -21.21 48.29
N HIS A 549 14.52 -22.17 47.37
CA HIS A 549 15.12 -21.96 46.06
C HIS A 549 14.08 -21.49 45.04
N THR A 550 14.52 -20.82 43.98
CA THR A 550 13.63 -20.41 42.88
C THR A 550 13.21 -21.64 42.09
N PRO A 551 11.91 -22.00 42.04
CA PRO A 551 11.43 -23.18 41.33
C PRO A 551 11.49 -22.99 39.81
N ASP A 552 11.83 -24.05 39.06
CA ASP A 552 11.70 -24.03 37.59
C ASP A 552 10.21 -24.11 37.22
N PRO A 553 9.65 -23.12 36.50
CA PRO A 553 8.23 -23.10 36.12
C PRO A 553 7.88 -24.15 35.05
N ARG A 554 8.87 -24.79 34.41
CA ARG A 554 8.68 -25.74 33.31
C ARG A 554 8.29 -27.14 33.76
N ILE A 555 7.13 -27.27 34.41
CA ILE A 555 6.66 -28.52 35.03
C ILE A 555 5.77 -29.38 34.13
N ASN A 556 5.49 -28.98 32.90
CA ASN A 556 4.62 -29.69 31.97
C ASN A 556 5.39 -30.44 30.87
N MET A 557 4.71 -31.33 30.17
CA MET A 557 5.18 -32.10 29.01
C MET A 557 4.12 -32.18 27.91
N SER A 558 4.58 -32.49 26.70
CA SER A 558 3.72 -32.80 25.55
C SER A 558 4.24 -34.02 24.77
N HIS A 559 3.37 -34.59 23.94
CA HIS A 559 3.73 -35.63 22.99
C HIS A 559 3.80 -35.01 21.59
N THR A 560 4.91 -35.18 20.89
CA THR A 560 5.04 -34.86 19.47
C THR A 560 5.24 -36.14 18.68
N THR A 561 4.68 -36.26 17.48
CA THR A 561 4.99 -37.37 16.58
C THR A 561 6.39 -37.16 16.03
N ALA A 562 7.29 -38.13 16.22
CA ALA A 562 8.52 -38.16 15.46
C ALA A 562 8.29 -38.90 14.15
N GLY A 563 8.66 -38.25 13.06
CA GLY A 563 8.92 -38.92 11.80
C GLY A 563 8.05 -38.43 10.66
N ARG A 564 8.73 -38.17 9.56
CA ARG A 564 8.26 -37.69 8.26
C ARG A 564 8.01 -36.18 8.20
N ASP A 565 9.12 -35.48 7.95
CA ASP A 565 9.17 -34.06 7.61
C ASP A 565 9.72 -33.91 6.19
N ILE A 566 8.82 -33.98 5.21
CA ILE A 566 9.14 -34.00 3.78
C ILE A 566 8.43 -32.83 3.10
N ALA A 567 9.19 -32.07 2.31
CA ALA A 567 8.65 -31.05 1.41
C ALA A 567 8.82 -31.49 -0.04
N VAL A 568 7.73 -31.42 -0.81
CA VAL A 568 7.66 -31.93 -2.18
C VAL A 568 7.22 -30.82 -3.12
N SER A 569 8.00 -30.55 -4.16
CA SER A 569 7.63 -29.67 -5.27
C SER A 569 7.49 -30.49 -6.53
N LEU A 570 6.34 -30.44 -7.19
CA LEU A 570 6.10 -31.07 -8.48
C LEU A 570 6.09 -30.00 -9.58
N LEU A 571 7.00 -30.16 -10.54
CA LEU A 571 7.03 -29.40 -11.78
C LEU A 571 6.39 -30.20 -12.90
N ILE A 572 5.44 -29.60 -13.59
CA ILE A 572 4.78 -30.18 -14.76
C ILE A 572 5.22 -29.37 -15.98
N ASP A 573 5.74 -30.05 -16.98
CA ASP A 573 5.98 -29.47 -18.29
C ASP A 573 4.63 -29.19 -18.96
N LEU A 574 4.41 -27.95 -19.40
CA LEU A 574 3.20 -27.53 -20.10
C LEU A 574 3.47 -27.26 -21.59
N SER A 575 4.58 -27.74 -22.14
CA SER A 575 4.95 -27.54 -23.54
C SER A 575 3.99 -28.22 -24.53
N GLN A 576 4.14 -27.86 -25.81
CA GLN A 576 3.23 -28.25 -26.88
C GLN A 576 3.08 -29.78 -27.07
N SER A 577 4.08 -30.59 -26.69
CA SER A 577 4.05 -32.06 -26.79
C SER A 577 2.99 -32.71 -25.89
N VAL A 578 2.62 -32.04 -24.79
CA VAL A 578 1.67 -32.57 -23.78
C VAL A 578 0.22 -32.58 -24.30
N ALA A 579 -0.05 -31.86 -25.40
CA ALA A 579 -1.34 -31.87 -26.10
C ALA A 579 -1.55 -33.11 -27.00
N GLU A 580 -0.51 -33.93 -27.22
CA GLU A 580 -0.62 -35.09 -28.11
C GLU A 580 -1.41 -36.25 -27.49
N VAL A 581 -2.07 -37.03 -28.35
CA VAL A 581 -2.72 -38.30 -27.97
C VAL A 581 -1.75 -39.44 -28.29
N PRO A 582 -1.19 -40.13 -27.28
CA PRO A 582 -0.24 -41.22 -27.52
C PRO A 582 -0.86 -42.35 -28.34
N LYS A 583 -0.05 -43.02 -29.17
CA LYS A 583 -0.50 -44.17 -29.99
C LYS A 583 -1.04 -45.29 -29.11
N GLY A 584 -2.35 -45.52 -29.17
CA GLY A 584 -3.06 -46.56 -28.42
C GLY A 584 -3.90 -46.05 -27.24
N CYS A 585 -3.87 -44.75 -26.95
CA CYS A 585 -4.65 -44.12 -25.88
C CYS A 585 -5.91 -43.41 -26.43
N GLN A 586 -6.91 -43.20 -25.57
CA GLN A 586 -8.10 -42.37 -25.87
C GLN A 586 -8.02 -40.95 -25.25
N GLN A 587 -7.04 -40.71 -24.38
CA GLN A 587 -6.83 -39.47 -23.62
C GLN A 587 -5.50 -38.81 -24.03
N THR A 588 -5.41 -37.49 -23.90
CA THR A 588 -4.16 -36.73 -24.12
C THR A 588 -3.17 -36.97 -22.98
N VAL A 589 -1.88 -36.70 -23.24
CA VAL A 589 -0.84 -36.73 -22.17
C VAL A 589 -1.18 -35.74 -21.05
N LEU A 590 -1.75 -34.59 -21.39
CA LEU A 590 -2.26 -33.58 -20.45
C LEU A 590 -3.33 -34.15 -19.50
N GLU A 591 -4.36 -34.82 -20.05
CA GLU A 591 -5.44 -35.41 -19.24
C GLU A 591 -4.91 -36.50 -18.30
N LEU A 592 -4.02 -37.36 -18.79
CA LEU A 592 -3.38 -38.40 -17.98
C LEU A 592 -2.48 -37.80 -16.88
N SER A 593 -1.81 -36.69 -17.17
CA SER A 593 -1.00 -35.95 -16.20
C SER A 593 -1.89 -35.29 -15.14
N GLN A 594 -3.01 -34.67 -15.52
CA GLN A 594 -4.00 -34.13 -14.60
C GLN A 594 -4.57 -35.23 -13.67
N GLU A 595 -4.90 -36.41 -14.21
CA GLU A 595 -5.34 -37.56 -13.42
C GLU A 595 -4.29 -38.00 -12.39
N ALA A 596 -3.03 -38.13 -12.83
CA ALA A 596 -1.94 -38.60 -11.97
C ALA A 596 -1.58 -37.58 -10.87
N VAL A 597 -1.53 -36.30 -11.23
CA VAL A 597 -1.26 -35.21 -10.29
C VAL A 597 -2.40 -35.02 -9.31
N ALA A 598 -3.65 -35.22 -9.73
CA ALA A 598 -4.80 -35.20 -8.83
C ALA A 598 -4.74 -36.33 -7.78
N LEU A 599 -4.39 -37.55 -8.19
CA LEU A 599 -4.22 -38.68 -7.27
C LEU A 599 -3.01 -38.50 -6.34
N LEU A 600 -1.91 -37.95 -6.85
CA LEU A 600 -0.72 -37.66 -6.06
C LEU A 600 -1.02 -36.57 -5.02
N GLY A 601 -1.62 -35.45 -5.43
CA GLY A 601 -1.96 -34.37 -4.52
C GLY A 601 -2.94 -34.78 -3.44
N TRP A 602 -3.94 -35.60 -3.80
CA TRP A 602 -4.83 -36.21 -2.83
C TRP A 602 -4.09 -37.16 -1.86
N ALA A 603 -3.15 -37.97 -2.35
CA ALA A 603 -2.37 -38.89 -1.52
C ALA A 603 -1.45 -38.16 -0.53
N ILE A 604 -0.77 -37.11 -0.98
CA ILE A 604 0.15 -36.31 -0.16
C ILE A 604 -0.62 -35.52 0.91
N ASP A 605 -1.77 -34.92 0.56
CA ASP A 605 -2.65 -34.24 1.52
C ASP A 605 -3.13 -35.17 2.65
N LYS A 606 -3.34 -36.46 2.37
CA LYS A 606 -3.71 -37.46 3.39
C LYS A 606 -2.56 -37.89 4.30
N LEU A 607 -1.31 -37.76 3.83
CA LEU A 607 -0.11 -37.99 4.63
C LEU A 607 0.23 -36.79 5.51
N GLY A 608 -0.09 -35.58 5.05
CA GLY A 608 0.22 -34.34 5.76
C GLY A 608 1.60 -33.76 5.42
N ASP A 609 2.24 -34.22 4.34
CA ASP A 609 3.52 -33.68 3.88
C ASP A 609 3.29 -32.33 3.15
N GLU A 610 4.28 -31.43 3.17
CA GLU A 610 4.19 -30.14 2.45
C GLU A 610 4.29 -30.37 0.93
N PHE A 611 3.34 -29.83 0.16
CA PHE A 611 3.26 -30.10 -1.28
C PHE A 611 2.99 -28.85 -2.12
N ALA A 612 3.77 -28.64 -3.17
CA ALA A 612 3.54 -27.62 -4.19
C ALA A 612 3.50 -28.24 -5.60
N ILE A 613 2.72 -27.64 -6.49
CA ILE A 613 2.60 -27.98 -7.90
C ILE A 613 2.76 -26.69 -8.71
N ALA A 614 3.66 -26.71 -9.68
CA ALA A 614 3.75 -25.66 -10.69
C ALA A 614 3.89 -26.25 -12.09
N GLY A 615 3.35 -25.54 -13.08
CA GLY A 615 3.59 -25.77 -14.49
C GLY A 615 4.69 -24.83 -15.00
N PHE A 616 5.44 -25.24 -16.01
CA PHE A 616 6.39 -24.34 -16.69
C PHE A 616 6.32 -24.51 -18.20
N SER A 617 6.60 -23.41 -18.90
CA SER A 617 6.79 -23.37 -20.35
C SER A 617 7.69 -22.18 -20.70
N SER A 618 8.30 -22.15 -21.88
CA SER A 618 9.16 -21.05 -22.31
C SER A 618 8.82 -20.54 -23.70
N ASN A 619 9.04 -19.24 -23.90
CA ASN A 619 9.04 -18.60 -25.20
C ASN A 619 10.37 -17.83 -25.33
N THR A 620 11.41 -18.50 -25.81
CA THR A 620 12.82 -18.02 -25.78
C THR A 620 13.34 -17.82 -24.35
N ARG A 621 14.62 -17.44 -24.22
CA ARG A 621 15.23 -17.07 -22.94
C ARG A 621 14.58 -15.86 -22.27
N HIS A 622 13.92 -15.00 -23.05
CA HIS A 622 13.38 -13.73 -22.59
C HIS A 622 12.02 -13.88 -21.91
N GLU A 623 11.37 -15.04 -22.00
CA GLU A 623 10.04 -15.28 -21.45
C GLU A 623 9.85 -16.74 -21.01
N VAL A 624 10.47 -17.13 -19.90
CA VAL A 624 10.17 -18.41 -19.23
C VAL A 624 8.98 -18.19 -18.30
N ARG A 625 7.87 -18.88 -18.53
CA ARG A 625 6.65 -18.79 -17.72
C ARG A 625 6.63 -19.89 -16.67
N TYR A 626 6.48 -19.49 -15.42
CA TYR A 626 6.32 -20.41 -14.28
C TYR A 626 4.94 -20.17 -13.64
N GLN A 627 4.08 -21.17 -13.71
CA GLN A 627 2.67 -21.09 -13.32
C GLN A 627 2.39 -21.91 -12.07
N HIS A 628 2.08 -21.27 -10.96
CA HIS A 628 1.69 -21.98 -9.73
C HIS A 628 0.29 -22.58 -9.87
N ILE A 629 0.15 -23.88 -9.63
CA ILE A 629 -1.13 -24.59 -9.60
C ILE A 629 -1.57 -24.82 -8.14
N LYS A 630 -0.60 -25.17 -7.28
CA LYS A 630 -0.74 -25.31 -5.84
C LYS A 630 0.55 -24.85 -5.17
N GLY A 631 0.51 -24.05 -4.12
CA GLY A 631 1.69 -23.85 -3.27
C GLY A 631 1.63 -24.61 -1.94
N PHE A 632 2.72 -24.52 -1.17
CA PHE A 632 2.94 -25.32 0.03
C PHE A 632 1.91 -25.10 1.15
N THR A 633 1.40 -23.87 1.29
CA THR A 633 0.44 -23.48 2.34
C THR A 633 -1.03 -23.64 1.94
N GLU A 634 -1.31 -23.97 0.67
CA GLU A 634 -2.67 -24.30 0.23
C GLU A 634 -3.04 -25.73 0.61
N LYS A 635 -4.29 -25.92 1.06
CA LYS A 635 -4.87 -27.26 1.20
C LYS A 635 -5.31 -27.81 -0.15
N TRP A 636 -5.40 -29.14 -0.26
CA TRP A 636 -5.99 -29.77 -1.43
C TRP A 636 -7.52 -29.52 -1.46
N GLY A 637 -7.94 -28.45 -2.13
CA GLY A 637 -9.33 -28.00 -2.20
C GLY A 637 -9.79 -27.68 -3.64
N ASP A 638 -11.01 -27.19 -3.77
CA ASP A 638 -11.65 -26.99 -5.07
C ASP A 638 -10.95 -25.92 -5.94
N ASP A 639 -10.30 -24.93 -5.33
CA ASP A 639 -9.50 -23.94 -6.06
C ASP A 639 -8.30 -24.56 -6.78
N VAL A 640 -7.56 -25.44 -6.09
CA VAL A 640 -6.42 -26.17 -6.67
C VAL A 640 -6.90 -27.11 -7.77
N LYS A 641 -8.01 -27.82 -7.54
CA LYS A 641 -8.63 -28.67 -8.56
C LYS A 641 -9.08 -27.88 -9.79
N SER A 642 -9.64 -26.70 -9.58
CA SER A 642 -10.08 -25.81 -10.67
C SER A 642 -8.91 -25.34 -11.54
N ARG A 643 -7.76 -25.02 -10.92
CA ARG A 643 -6.52 -24.66 -11.64
C ARG A 643 -5.90 -25.84 -12.36
N LEU A 644 -5.83 -27.00 -11.71
CA LEU A 644 -5.32 -28.22 -12.33
C LEU A 644 -6.17 -28.63 -13.56
N GLY A 645 -7.49 -28.53 -13.46
CA GLY A 645 -8.40 -28.84 -14.58
C GLY A 645 -8.39 -27.81 -15.70
N ALA A 646 -7.78 -26.64 -15.49
CA ALA A 646 -7.66 -25.58 -16.48
C ALA A 646 -6.31 -25.58 -17.21
N MET A 647 -5.41 -26.51 -16.90
CA MET A 647 -4.10 -26.59 -17.56
C MET A 647 -4.27 -26.64 -19.09
N GLU A 648 -3.52 -25.81 -19.79
CA GLU A 648 -3.43 -25.79 -21.24
C GLU A 648 -1.98 -26.04 -21.65
N ALA A 649 -1.78 -26.77 -22.74
CA ALA A 649 -0.47 -27.06 -23.29
C ALA A 649 -0.11 -26.05 -24.38
N GLY A 650 1.14 -25.56 -24.38
CA GLY A 650 1.68 -24.67 -25.39
C GLY A 650 3.13 -24.23 -25.10
N TYR A 651 3.81 -23.73 -26.13
CA TYR A 651 5.19 -23.19 -26.06
C TYR A 651 6.31 -24.25 -25.86
N SER A 652 7.55 -23.78 -25.65
CA SER A 652 8.81 -24.55 -25.59
C SER A 652 9.21 -24.94 -24.14
N THR A 653 10.35 -25.61 -23.97
CA THR A 653 10.79 -26.23 -22.69
C THR A 653 12.19 -25.78 -22.28
N ARG A 654 12.29 -24.74 -21.43
CA ARG A 654 13.57 -24.31 -20.80
C ARG A 654 13.64 -24.72 -19.32
N MET A 655 13.85 -26.01 -19.06
CA MET A 655 13.69 -26.57 -17.71
C MET A 655 14.74 -26.14 -16.68
N GLY A 656 15.99 -25.82 -17.09
CA GLY A 656 17.06 -25.49 -16.14
C GLY A 656 16.74 -24.29 -15.26
N ALA A 657 16.19 -23.22 -15.86
CA ALA A 657 15.71 -22.04 -15.12
C ALA A 657 14.51 -22.36 -14.22
N ALA A 658 13.55 -23.15 -14.70
CA ALA A 658 12.38 -23.57 -13.92
C ALA A 658 12.78 -24.40 -12.69
N MET A 659 13.78 -25.28 -12.82
CA MET A 659 14.31 -26.10 -11.72
C MET A 659 14.98 -25.24 -10.65
N ARG A 660 15.83 -24.27 -11.04
CA ARG A 660 16.45 -23.32 -10.10
C ARG A 660 15.40 -22.49 -9.36
N HIS A 661 14.34 -22.08 -10.06
CA HIS A 661 13.25 -21.33 -9.46
C HIS A 661 12.42 -22.15 -8.47
N ALA A 662 12.09 -23.41 -8.80
CA ALA A 662 11.44 -24.32 -7.86
C ALA A 662 12.34 -24.65 -6.65
N GLY A 663 13.63 -24.82 -6.91
CA GLY A 663 14.67 -25.02 -5.90
C GLY A 663 14.72 -23.89 -4.88
N HIS A 664 14.64 -22.63 -5.33
CA HIS A 664 14.59 -21.47 -4.46
C HIS A 664 13.43 -21.54 -3.43
N TYR A 665 12.23 -21.92 -3.86
CA TYR A 665 11.07 -22.07 -2.97
C TYR A 665 11.17 -23.29 -2.04
N LEU A 666 11.74 -24.38 -2.54
CA LEU A 666 11.88 -25.63 -1.80
C LEU A 666 13.03 -25.55 -0.76
N ALA A 667 14.12 -24.86 -1.09
CA ALA A 667 15.25 -24.61 -0.19
C ALA A 667 14.84 -23.85 1.07
N ALA A 668 13.88 -22.92 0.96
CA ALA A 668 13.35 -22.13 2.07
C ALA A 668 12.52 -22.94 3.08
N ARG A 669 12.12 -24.17 2.76
CA ARG A 669 11.33 -25.02 3.66
C ARG A 669 12.19 -25.64 4.76
N ARG A 670 11.66 -25.63 5.98
CA ARG A 670 12.26 -26.31 7.14
C ARG A 670 11.81 -27.77 7.16
N ALA A 671 12.20 -28.53 6.13
CA ALA A 671 11.94 -29.95 6.01
C ALA A 671 13.25 -30.75 5.99
N GLU A 672 13.29 -31.91 6.67
CA GLU A 672 14.46 -32.80 6.69
C GLU A 672 14.77 -33.36 5.30
N LYS A 673 13.75 -33.68 4.50
CA LYS A 673 13.91 -34.21 3.14
C LYS A 673 13.17 -33.32 2.13
N LYS A 674 13.90 -32.78 1.16
CA LYS A 674 13.38 -31.92 0.09
C LYS A 674 13.39 -32.68 -1.23
N LEU A 675 12.24 -32.79 -1.87
CA LEU A 675 12.05 -33.56 -3.10
C LEU A 675 11.49 -32.66 -4.21
N LEU A 676 12.22 -32.55 -5.32
CA LEU A 676 11.75 -31.91 -6.55
C LEU A 676 11.43 -32.98 -7.60
N LEU A 677 10.15 -33.17 -7.90
CA LEU A 677 9.67 -34.08 -8.94
C LEU A 677 9.43 -33.29 -10.23
N ILE A 678 9.91 -33.80 -11.36
CA ILE A 678 9.70 -33.18 -12.67
C ILE A 678 8.95 -34.17 -13.55
N LEU A 679 7.81 -33.75 -14.09
CA LEU A 679 7.01 -34.52 -15.03
C LEU A 679 7.12 -33.85 -16.40
N THR A 680 7.78 -34.52 -17.34
CA THR A 680 8.00 -34.00 -18.71
C THR A 680 7.84 -35.14 -19.72
N ASP A 681 7.45 -34.81 -20.94
CA ASP A 681 7.29 -35.74 -22.06
C ASP A 681 8.34 -35.53 -23.17
N GLY A 682 9.27 -34.58 -22.99
CA GLY A 682 10.18 -34.15 -24.04
C GLY A 682 11.56 -33.70 -23.56
N GLU A 683 12.42 -33.45 -24.54
CA GLU A 683 13.77 -32.93 -24.36
C GLU A 683 13.75 -31.40 -24.15
N PRO A 684 14.66 -30.82 -23.34
CA PRO A 684 14.77 -29.37 -23.22
C PRO A 684 15.09 -28.72 -24.57
N ALA A 685 14.12 -28.00 -25.14
CA ALA A 685 14.25 -27.35 -26.44
C ALA A 685 13.56 -25.98 -26.42
N ASP A 686 14.19 -24.98 -27.04
CA ASP A 686 13.65 -23.62 -27.18
C ASP A 686 13.99 -23.06 -28.56
N ILE A 687 13.13 -22.20 -29.10
CA ILE A 687 13.20 -21.71 -30.48
C ILE A 687 14.41 -20.81 -30.76
N ASP A 688 15.04 -20.27 -29.72
CA ASP A 688 16.19 -19.37 -29.80
C ASP A 688 17.56 -20.09 -29.73
N VAL A 689 17.56 -21.42 -29.58
CA VAL A 689 18.76 -22.24 -29.45
C VAL A 689 18.90 -23.19 -30.64
N ASN A 690 19.99 -23.04 -31.41
CA ASN A 690 20.29 -23.93 -32.56
C ASN A 690 21.03 -25.22 -32.16
N ASP A 691 21.64 -25.25 -30.97
CA ASP A 691 22.41 -26.38 -30.43
C ASP A 691 21.61 -27.04 -29.32
N GLU A 692 20.91 -28.13 -29.66
CA GLU A 692 20.02 -28.88 -28.77
C GLU A 692 20.75 -29.33 -27.47
N ARG A 693 22.07 -29.53 -27.52
CA ARG A 693 22.85 -29.99 -26.37
C ARG A 693 23.02 -28.93 -25.27
N LEU A 694 22.89 -27.65 -25.60
CA LEU A 694 23.15 -26.56 -24.64
C LEU A 694 22.16 -26.59 -23.47
N LEU A 695 20.87 -26.78 -23.74
CA LEU A 695 19.83 -26.80 -22.70
C LEU A 695 19.87 -28.09 -21.86
N ILE A 696 20.33 -29.21 -22.45
CA ILE A 696 20.58 -30.47 -21.74
C ILE A 696 21.70 -30.26 -20.70
N GLU A 697 22.82 -29.66 -21.11
CA GLU A 697 23.96 -29.42 -20.22
C GLU A 697 23.64 -28.36 -19.14
N ASP A 698 22.78 -27.36 -19.44
CA ASP A 698 22.27 -26.43 -18.42
C ASP A 698 21.35 -27.12 -17.41
N ALA A 699 20.41 -27.96 -17.85
CA ALA A 699 19.55 -28.74 -16.97
C ALA A 699 20.38 -29.69 -16.08
N ARG A 700 21.41 -30.34 -16.65
CA ARG A 700 22.36 -31.19 -15.91
C ARG A 700 23.09 -30.39 -14.83
N LYS A 701 23.43 -29.12 -15.10
CA LYS A 701 24.04 -28.23 -14.10
C LYS A 701 23.05 -27.80 -13.02
N ALA A 702 21.81 -27.50 -13.36
CA ALA A 702 20.77 -27.21 -12.38
C ALA A 702 20.55 -28.38 -11.41
N VAL A 703 20.55 -29.63 -11.89
CA VAL A 703 20.51 -30.84 -11.03
C VAL A 703 21.67 -30.87 -10.03
N GLN A 704 22.90 -30.60 -10.51
CA GLN A 704 24.10 -30.59 -9.66
C GLN A 704 24.08 -29.47 -8.61
N GLU A 705 23.49 -28.32 -8.93
CA GLU A 705 23.31 -27.20 -7.99
C GLU A 705 22.32 -27.57 -6.88
N LEU A 706 21.17 -28.14 -7.26
CA LEU A 706 20.14 -28.54 -6.31
C LEU A 706 20.60 -29.68 -5.38
N ASP A 707 21.37 -30.64 -5.90
CA ASP A 707 21.95 -31.71 -5.07
C ASP A 707 22.90 -31.15 -3.99
N ARG A 708 23.68 -30.11 -4.31
CA ARG A 708 24.54 -29.40 -3.33
C ARG A 708 23.73 -28.65 -2.27
N GLU A 709 22.53 -28.21 -2.60
CA GLU A 709 21.59 -27.55 -1.67
C GLU A 709 20.78 -28.57 -0.83
N GLY A 710 21.03 -29.87 -1.00
CA GLY A 710 20.33 -30.94 -0.29
C GLY A 710 18.90 -31.19 -0.82
N ILE A 711 18.62 -30.79 -2.05
CA ILE A 711 17.35 -31.03 -2.74
C ILE A 711 17.50 -32.24 -3.66
N PHE A 712 16.74 -33.31 -3.38
CA PHE A 712 16.73 -34.49 -4.25
C PHE A 712 15.83 -34.24 -5.45
N THR A 713 16.39 -34.28 -6.66
CA THR A 713 15.64 -34.10 -7.90
C THR A 713 15.32 -35.45 -8.55
N HIS A 714 14.11 -35.67 -9.05
CA HIS A 714 13.74 -36.91 -9.74
C HIS A 714 12.85 -36.63 -10.95
N CYS A 715 13.25 -37.11 -12.12
CA CYS A 715 12.52 -36.92 -13.37
C CYS A 715 11.61 -38.11 -13.70
N ILE A 716 10.37 -37.83 -14.09
CA ILE A 716 9.40 -38.79 -14.60
C ILE A 716 9.18 -38.44 -16.06
N ASN A 717 9.69 -39.31 -16.95
CA ASN A 717 9.58 -39.10 -18.39
C ASN A 717 8.48 -40.01 -19.00
N LEU A 718 7.68 -39.44 -19.90
CA LEU A 718 6.54 -40.10 -20.55
C LEU A 718 6.85 -40.64 -21.96
N ASP A 719 8.02 -40.33 -22.54
CA ASP A 719 8.46 -40.82 -23.85
C ASP A 719 9.30 -42.12 -23.75
N ARG A 720 8.98 -43.07 -24.64
CA ARG A 720 9.63 -44.38 -24.77
C ARG A 720 11.05 -44.32 -25.36
N ARG A 721 11.45 -43.18 -25.92
CA ARG A 721 12.77 -42.97 -26.54
C ARG A 721 13.71 -42.09 -25.68
N ALA A 722 13.30 -41.75 -24.47
CA ALA A 722 13.95 -40.74 -23.65
C ALA A 722 15.24 -41.19 -22.94
N ASP A 723 15.63 -42.47 -23.02
CA ASP A 723 16.69 -43.05 -22.21
C ASP A 723 18.07 -42.38 -22.37
N GLU A 724 18.39 -41.81 -23.55
CA GLU A 724 19.70 -41.19 -23.79
C GLU A 724 19.84 -39.80 -23.15
N TYR A 725 18.97 -38.83 -23.45
CA TYR A 725 19.12 -37.45 -22.93
C TYR A 725 18.72 -37.29 -21.46
N VAL A 726 17.72 -38.04 -20.97
CA VAL A 726 17.28 -37.95 -19.56
C VAL A 726 18.36 -38.50 -18.64
N GLY A 727 19.05 -39.56 -19.05
CA GLY A 727 20.21 -40.11 -18.36
C GLY A 727 21.36 -39.10 -18.28
N ASP A 728 21.55 -38.29 -19.33
CA ASP A 728 22.55 -37.22 -19.34
C ASP A 728 22.21 -36.07 -18.38
N ILE A 729 20.93 -35.74 -18.16
CA ILE A 729 20.52 -34.66 -17.25
C ILE A 729 20.48 -35.14 -15.79
N PHE A 730 19.77 -36.24 -15.52
CA PHE A 730 19.40 -36.69 -14.17
C PHE A 730 20.24 -37.88 -13.66
N GLY A 731 21.14 -38.42 -14.47
CA GLY A 731 21.96 -39.57 -14.09
C GLY A 731 21.12 -40.82 -13.82
N GLN A 732 21.07 -41.29 -12.57
CA GLN A 732 20.22 -42.43 -12.16
C GLN A 732 18.87 -42.01 -11.54
N GLN A 733 18.60 -40.70 -11.43
CA GLN A 733 17.43 -40.14 -10.75
C GLN A 733 16.27 -39.88 -11.73
N TYR A 734 15.92 -40.89 -12.54
CA TYR A 734 14.79 -40.80 -13.46
C TYR A 734 13.97 -42.09 -13.51
N THR A 735 12.75 -42.00 -14.04
CA THR A 735 11.89 -43.15 -14.31
C THR A 735 11.13 -42.92 -15.60
N VAL A 736 11.29 -43.84 -16.55
CA VAL A 736 10.56 -43.85 -17.82
C VAL A 736 9.29 -44.68 -17.66
N ILE A 737 8.15 -44.11 -18.08
CA ILE A 737 6.86 -44.79 -18.04
C ILE A 737 6.48 -45.23 -19.44
N ASP A 738 6.82 -46.50 -19.77
CA ASP A 738 6.57 -47.08 -21.10
C ASP A 738 5.08 -47.14 -21.49
N ASN A 739 4.18 -47.14 -20.50
CA ASN A 739 2.74 -47.14 -20.71
C ASN A 739 2.11 -45.95 -19.97
N VAL A 740 1.88 -44.85 -20.71
CA VAL A 740 1.34 -43.58 -20.21
C VAL A 740 -0.03 -43.76 -19.54
N GLU A 741 -0.84 -44.77 -19.93
CA GLU A 741 -2.11 -45.08 -19.27
C GLU A 741 -1.93 -45.53 -17.80
N ARG A 742 -0.73 -46.01 -17.43
CA ARG A 742 -0.40 -46.40 -16.05
C ARG A 742 0.21 -45.26 -15.23
N LEU A 743 0.37 -44.06 -15.81
CA LEU A 743 0.87 -42.89 -15.09
C LEU A 743 0.10 -42.60 -13.78
N PRO A 744 -1.25 -42.65 -13.75
CA PRO A 744 -2.01 -42.41 -12.52
C PRO A 744 -1.75 -43.44 -11.40
N GLU A 745 -1.33 -44.66 -11.75
CA GLU A 745 -0.94 -45.68 -10.76
C GLU A 745 0.53 -45.55 -10.35
N LYS A 746 1.43 -45.28 -11.31
CA LYS A 746 2.88 -45.29 -11.11
C LYS A 746 3.40 -44.08 -10.35
N LEU A 747 2.84 -42.89 -10.59
CA LEU A 747 3.33 -41.65 -9.99
C LEU A 747 3.20 -41.66 -8.45
N PRO A 748 2.05 -42.01 -7.85
CA PRO A 748 1.96 -42.16 -6.39
C PRO A 748 2.86 -43.28 -5.84
N GLN A 749 2.98 -44.42 -6.54
CA GLN A 749 3.87 -45.51 -6.10
C GLN A 749 5.34 -45.09 -6.07
N LEU A 750 5.76 -44.30 -7.05
CA LEU A 750 7.11 -43.74 -7.14
C LEU A 750 7.39 -42.77 -5.99
N PHE A 751 6.45 -41.86 -5.70
CA PHE A 751 6.54 -40.99 -4.53
C PHE A 751 6.72 -41.79 -3.23
N MET A 752 5.98 -42.89 -3.07
CA MET A 752 6.11 -43.76 -1.90
C MET A 752 7.46 -44.48 -1.84
N ALA A 753 8.02 -44.90 -2.98
CA ALA A 753 9.36 -45.50 -3.03
C ALA A 753 10.46 -44.49 -2.67
N LEU A 754 10.32 -43.24 -3.10
CA LEU A 754 11.29 -42.17 -2.85
C LEU A 754 11.21 -41.62 -1.42
N THR A 755 10.08 -41.79 -0.73
CA THR A 755 9.84 -41.29 0.63
C THR A 755 9.82 -42.38 1.71
N LYS A 756 10.30 -43.58 1.37
CA LYS A 756 10.58 -44.67 2.32
C LYS A 756 11.83 -44.43 3.17
#